data_AF-A0A0W0VMG4-F1
#
_entry.id   AF-A0A0W0VMG4-F1
#
_cell.length_a   1.000
_cell.length_b   1.000
_cell.length_c   1.000
_cell.angle_alpha   90.00
_cell.angle_beta   90.00
_cell.angle_gamma   90.00
#
_symmetry.space_group_name_H-M   'P 1'
#
loop_
_entity.id
_entity.type
_entity.pdbx_description
1 polymer ?
#
loop_
_entity_poly.entity_id
_entity_poly.type
_entity_poly.pdbx_seq_one_letter_code
_entity_poly.pdbx_strand_id
1 'polypeptide(L)'
;MTQEKQEIQETIVELPDQENPIEQAKNSLLGSIGKYDSKTQGVSQLSEEGKKALYDGFDKYQKERQEELNKAKRDNKITEEEAKDPAYYRKKFIEFLYDKAQKKEIKTGNGEPVTLEAMLGQEGVELYQKALKEERYSQEYMDAVFNKATKHYEGEKWAERLIVPIGGPSGAGKSYAAGEIVKQASTYVRKVPNDDSGNYVVSIDGGIGREMSKIRNEVIKVARLNGHAGVSDLHEQSKVLGGIKKNLWNAAMKTKGLSMVWPETFSHWHIPSGKLYPKQIINAIKKRVPLLSKLQSELLSLANMQDTKVIFSRVVSPNNDEQMKNVIRYNGNKRAYGDISALKKGSYEDTDYSKLPESKAYSAGPLDFFFNSGLFGSRDAEKHYQKVCKKPVVIHVVNDMILVKNTGGNNWVRTNDPNDATMSVSERLFNDWQAKEPDTSLEEYVQQHRSEYKPLIKNPELAKLESSVEQLLEDAKRHNDDIAIQIAASLQKQIQQIETCWRNDKKADCRQKIENVKLLLHNCGQCTEYLKLPKANRILNHLSEQLIVMKSSLLGEKEKSTYAQTPSIDWSAKKDFMTADNEDALGFKTEFVDNVAKINEGIDARISETANCTAVQSETAGTVKFKSKELKENEAIRAYLDFGAEDGGNKKIGLLKQDHTGKVTDLSSDNLATDEKARVAFKQAQMFLMQWKPGGGDITIRGPDKDMANKVYASLLLLKESDPKFKQVKIVSLVAGCNGPKKGGQAKFIKQHLGTTDDGPLNKDMRERAVQELREAGSAKFRDRLSEMRQEFEKPPVQSREEQEQQQGLNIQQ
;
A
#
# COMPACT_ATOMS: atom_id res chain seq x y z
N MET A 1 31.32 -56.83 69.11
CA MET A 1 30.52 -56.10 68.10
C MET A 1 29.05 -56.34 68.41
N THR A 2 28.63 -55.80 69.54
CA THR A 2 27.30 -55.98 70.14
C THR A 2 26.99 -54.62 70.74
N GLN A 3 26.28 -53.76 69.99
CA GLN A 3 25.52 -52.61 70.52
C GLN A 3 24.89 -51.69 69.45
N GLU A 4 25.05 -51.93 68.16
CA GLU A 4 24.59 -50.97 67.13
C GLU A 4 23.45 -51.52 66.24
N LYS A 5 22.52 -52.27 66.84
CA LYS A 5 21.35 -52.82 66.10
C LYS A 5 20.00 -52.62 66.81
N GLN A 6 19.92 -51.78 67.83
CA GLN A 6 18.70 -51.62 68.63
C GLN A 6 18.15 -50.19 68.73
N GLU A 7 18.62 -49.22 67.95
CA GLU A 7 18.18 -47.82 68.07
C GLU A 7 17.65 -47.18 66.77
N ILE A 8 17.15 -47.99 65.84
CA ILE A 8 16.39 -47.50 64.66
C ILE A 8 15.07 -48.29 64.53
N GLN A 9 14.33 -48.36 65.63
CA GLN A 9 12.92 -48.76 65.67
C GLN A 9 12.25 -47.87 66.71
N GLU A 10 11.98 -46.61 66.35
CA GLU A 10 10.95 -45.73 66.94
C GLU A 10 11.18 -44.27 66.52
N THR A 11 11.16 -43.99 65.23
CA THR A 11 10.73 -42.67 64.73
C THR A 11 10.15 -42.83 63.33
N ILE A 12 9.04 -43.56 63.21
CA ILE A 12 8.12 -43.31 62.10
C ILE A 12 7.45 -41.98 62.49
N VAL A 13 8.07 -40.88 62.08
CA VAL A 13 7.33 -39.63 61.90
C VAL A 13 6.26 -39.98 60.89
N GLU A 14 5.00 -40.02 61.32
CA GLU A 14 3.86 -39.96 60.42
C GLU A 14 4.07 -38.72 59.55
N LEU A 15 4.60 -38.92 58.35
CA LEU A 15 4.62 -37.88 57.34
C LEU A 15 3.14 -37.53 57.12
N PRO A 16 2.74 -36.25 57.27
CA PRO A 16 1.35 -35.87 57.10
C PRO A 16 0.88 -36.37 55.73
N ASP A 17 -0.31 -36.99 55.71
CA ASP A 17 -0.98 -37.44 54.50
C ASP A 17 -0.78 -36.41 53.40
N GLN A 18 0.10 -36.70 52.44
CA GLN A 18 0.30 -35.82 51.30
C GLN A 18 -1.00 -35.90 50.49
N GLU A 19 -1.86 -34.89 50.64
CA GLU A 19 -3.12 -34.78 49.91
C GLU A 19 -2.86 -35.09 48.42
N ASN A 20 -3.76 -35.87 47.83
CA ASN A 20 -3.70 -36.24 46.42
C ASN A 20 -3.45 -34.98 45.55
N PRO A 21 -2.40 -34.93 44.71
CA PRO A 21 -2.09 -33.76 43.88
C PRO A 21 -3.25 -33.25 43.02
N ILE A 22 -4.15 -34.14 42.59
CA ILE A 22 -5.37 -33.80 41.85
C ILE A 22 -6.35 -33.03 42.75
N GLU A 23 -6.49 -33.45 44.00
CA GLU A 23 -7.36 -32.81 45.00
C GLU A 23 -6.81 -31.45 45.43
N GLN A 24 -5.49 -31.35 45.65
CA GLN A 24 -4.82 -30.08 45.92
C GLN A 24 -5.02 -29.07 44.78
N ALA A 25 -4.84 -29.52 43.54
CA ALA A 25 -5.08 -28.71 42.35
C ALA A 25 -6.54 -28.25 42.23
N LYS A 26 -7.50 -29.15 42.49
CA LYS A 26 -8.94 -28.82 42.55
C LYS A 26 -9.21 -27.74 43.59
N ASN A 27 -8.75 -27.93 44.82
CA ASN A 27 -8.97 -27.01 45.94
C ASN A 27 -8.30 -25.65 45.72
N SER A 28 -7.09 -25.63 45.17
CA SER A 28 -6.38 -24.41 44.76
C SER A 28 -7.18 -23.64 43.70
N LEU A 29 -7.68 -24.34 42.67
CA LEU A 29 -8.45 -23.70 41.61
C LEU A 29 -9.78 -23.14 42.13
N LEU A 30 -10.53 -23.93 42.92
CA LEU A 30 -11.76 -23.51 43.59
C LEU A 30 -11.53 -22.26 44.47
N GLY A 31 -10.45 -22.24 45.25
CA GLY A 31 -10.05 -21.09 46.08
C GLY A 31 -9.57 -19.86 45.29
N SER A 32 -9.26 -20.03 44.00
CA SER A 32 -8.83 -18.97 43.09
C SER A 32 -9.95 -18.44 42.17
N ILE A 33 -11.15 -19.05 42.19
CA ILE A 33 -12.30 -18.51 41.45
C ILE A 33 -12.58 -17.10 41.97
N GLY A 34 -12.87 -16.17 41.06
CA GLY A 34 -13.06 -14.77 41.43
C GLY A 34 -11.76 -13.96 41.54
N LYS A 35 -10.60 -14.62 41.60
CA LYS A 35 -9.29 -13.97 41.84
C LYS A 35 -8.46 -13.94 40.57
N TYR A 36 -8.48 -12.80 39.87
CA TYR A 36 -7.60 -12.53 38.74
C TYR A 36 -6.49 -11.55 39.14
N ASP A 37 -5.38 -11.60 38.40
CA ASP A 37 -4.30 -10.63 38.62
C ASP A 37 -4.79 -9.20 38.32
N SER A 38 -4.82 -8.38 39.37
CA SER A 38 -5.30 -6.99 39.34
C SER A 38 -4.17 -5.97 39.17
N LYS A 39 -2.91 -6.40 38.98
CA LYS A 39 -1.72 -5.52 38.98
C LYS A 39 -1.71 -4.43 37.91
N THR A 40 -2.64 -4.43 36.96
CA THR A 40 -2.69 -3.43 35.88
C THR A 40 -3.88 -2.49 36.05
N GLN A 41 -3.63 -1.19 35.86
CA GLN A 41 -4.61 -0.13 36.10
C GLN A 41 -5.49 0.16 34.88
N GLY A 42 -5.67 -0.78 33.94
CA GLY A 42 -6.40 -0.54 32.70
C GLY A 42 -7.83 -0.04 32.91
N VAL A 43 -8.61 -0.70 33.77
CA VAL A 43 -10.00 -0.34 34.07
C VAL A 43 -10.11 1.04 34.72
N SER A 44 -9.10 1.50 35.46
CA SER A 44 -9.10 2.85 36.05
C SER A 44 -9.08 3.96 35.00
N GLN A 45 -8.69 3.63 33.76
CA GLN A 45 -8.66 4.57 32.63
C GLN A 45 -10.02 4.70 31.94
N LEU A 46 -11.01 3.88 32.29
CA LEU A 46 -12.35 3.95 31.70
C LEU A 46 -13.20 5.03 32.35
N SER A 47 -14.00 5.74 31.53
CA SER A 47 -15.12 6.54 32.04
C SER A 47 -16.24 5.63 32.58
N GLU A 48 -17.22 6.20 33.28
CA GLU A 48 -18.38 5.44 33.77
C GLU A 48 -19.20 4.83 32.63
N GLU A 49 -19.36 5.54 31.51
CA GLU A 49 -20.00 4.99 30.31
C GLU A 49 -19.16 3.88 29.66
N GLY A 50 -17.83 4.01 29.75
CA GLY A 50 -16.85 3.01 29.33
C GLY A 50 -16.99 1.72 30.13
N LYS A 51 -17.03 1.81 31.47
CA LYS A 51 -17.27 0.68 32.38
C LYS A 51 -18.62 0.03 32.11
N LYS A 52 -19.69 0.83 31.99
CA LYS A 52 -21.03 0.32 31.64
C LYS A 52 -21.04 -0.44 30.31
N ALA A 53 -20.28 0.01 29.31
CA ALA A 53 -20.12 -0.71 28.05
C ALA A 53 -19.26 -1.97 28.16
N LEU A 54 -18.26 -1.99 29.03
CA LEU A 54 -17.45 -3.17 29.30
C LEU A 54 -18.32 -4.30 29.87
N TYR A 55 -19.24 -3.97 30.78
CA TYR A 55 -20.13 -4.93 31.45
C TYR A 55 -21.48 -5.14 30.72
N ASP A 56 -21.58 -4.72 29.45
CA ASP A 56 -22.80 -4.93 28.65
C ASP A 56 -23.19 -6.42 28.61
N GLY A 57 -24.44 -6.71 29.01
CA GLY A 57 -25.01 -8.05 29.08
C GLY A 57 -25.02 -8.70 30.48
N PHE A 58 -24.40 -8.09 31.49
CA PHE A 58 -24.33 -8.65 32.85
C PHE A 58 -25.73 -8.84 33.46
N ASP A 59 -26.56 -7.80 33.51
CA ASP A 59 -27.90 -7.87 34.11
C ASP A 59 -28.79 -8.92 33.45
N LYS A 60 -28.71 -8.99 32.10
CA LYS A 60 -29.43 -9.99 31.32
C LYS A 60 -28.99 -11.40 31.70
N TYR A 61 -27.67 -11.63 31.80
CA TYR A 61 -27.15 -12.92 32.21
C TYR A 61 -27.56 -13.27 33.65
N GLN A 62 -27.43 -12.34 34.60
CA GLN A 62 -27.79 -12.59 36.00
C GLN A 62 -29.26 -12.96 36.15
N LYS A 63 -30.15 -12.31 35.40
CA LYS A 63 -31.57 -12.68 35.34
C LYS A 63 -31.79 -14.10 34.79
N GLU A 64 -31.23 -14.41 33.61
CA GLU A 64 -31.33 -15.74 32.99
C GLU A 64 -30.79 -16.84 33.93
N ARG A 65 -29.65 -16.58 34.57
CA ARG A 65 -29.00 -17.46 35.52
C ARG A 65 -29.87 -17.71 36.75
N GLN A 66 -30.43 -16.65 37.35
CA GLN A 66 -31.27 -16.78 38.54
C GLN A 66 -32.56 -17.55 38.23
N GLU A 67 -33.16 -17.35 37.05
CA GLU A 67 -34.31 -18.13 36.60
C GLU A 67 -33.97 -19.62 36.47
N GLU A 68 -32.81 -19.95 35.91
CA GLU A 68 -32.32 -21.33 35.78
C GLU A 68 -32.06 -21.99 37.15
N LEU A 69 -31.36 -21.29 38.06
CA LEU A 69 -31.08 -21.78 39.40
C LEU A 69 -32.35 -21.91 40.25
N ASN A 70 -33.28 -20.96 40.15
CA ASN A 70 -34.58 -21.06 40.82
C ASN A 70 -35.39 -22.26 40.33
N LYS A 71 -35.32 -22.58 39.03
CA LYS A 71 -35.94 -23.78 38.48
C LYS A 71 -35.27 -25.04 39.03
N ALA A 72 -33.94 -25.11 39.01
CA ALA A 72 -33.20 -26.24 39.58
C ALA A 72 -33.47 -26.44 41.07
N LYS A 73 -33.63 -25.35 41.83
CA LYS A 73 -34.01 -25.37 43.24
C LYS A 73 -35.43 -25.93 43.43
N ARG A 74 -36.42 -25.50 42.63
CA ARG A 74 -37.80 -26.05 42.67
C ARG A 74 -37.83 -27.54 42.34
N ASP A 75 -36.95 -27.98 41.45
CA ASP A 75 -36.78 -29.39 41.09
C ASP A 75 -35.95 -30.18 42.13
N ASN A 76 -35.60 -29.59 43.28
CA ASN A 76 -34.74 -30.16 44.33
C ASN A 76 -33.36 -30.65 43.85
N LYS A 77 -32.82 -30.03 42.79
CA LYS A 77 -31.50 -30.39 42.23
C LYS A 77 -30.34 -29.63 42.89
N ILE A 78 -30.63 -28.52 43.55
CA ILE A 78 -29.65 -27.66 44.25
C ILE A 78 -30.26 -27.09 45.53
N THR A 79 -29.41 -26.72 46.47
CA THR A 79 -29.72 -26.04 47.73
C THR A 79 -29.98 -24.54 47.53
N GLU A 80 -30.50 -23.89 48.57
CA GLU A 80 -30.69 -22.44 48.59
C GLU A 80 -29.36 -21.68 48.59
N GLU A 81 -28.35 -22.22 49.28
CA GLU A 81 -27.00 -21.68 49.36
C GLU A 81 -26.31 -21.75 47.98
N GLU A 82 -26.40 -22.91 47.30
CA GLU A 82 -25.89 -23.08 45.94
C GLU A 82 -26.55 -22.11 44.94
N ALA A 83 -27.86 -21.88 45.07
CA ALA A 83 -28.58 -20.94 44.21
C ALA A 83 -28.12 -19.48 44.37
N LYS A 84 -27.51 -19.13 45.51
CA LYS A 84 -26.99 -17.78 45.82
C LYS A 84 -25.51 -17.60 45.47
N ASP A 85 -24.77 -18.69 45.30
CA ASP A 85 -23.34 -18.63 44.99
C ASP A 85 -23.11 -18.03 43.60
N PRO A 86 -22.44 -16.88 43.43
CA PRO A 86 -22.18 -16.26 42.12
C PRO A 86 -21.20 -17.06 41.23
N ALA A 87 -20.53 -18.06 41.79
CA ALA A 87 -19.57 -18.94 41.11
C ALA A 87 -20.06 -20.39 40.98
N TYR A 88 -21.37 -20.64 41.16
CA TYR A 88 -21.96 -21.99 41.17
C TYR A 88 -21.54 -22.86 39.97
N TYR A 89 -21.73 -22.39 38.73
CA TYR A 89 -21.43 -23.21 37.56
C TYR A 89 -19.94 -23.43 37.37
N ARG A 90 -19.11 -22.41 37.69
CA ARG A 90 -17.64 -22.55 37.66
C ARG A 90 -17.16 -23.61 38.65
N LYS A 91 -17.66 -23.59 39.89
CA LYS A 91 -17.32 -24.58 40.93
C LYS A 91 -17.76 -25.99 40.55
N LYS A 92 -19.03 -26.17 40.19
CA LYS A 92 -19.58 -27.45 39.73
C LYS A 92 -18.80 -28.03 38.56
N PHE A 93 -18.39 -27.19 37.61
CA PHE A 93 -17.60 -27.64 36.47
C PHE A 93 -16.20 -28.13 36.89
N ILE A 94 -15.52 -27.39 37.76
CA ILE A 94 -14.19 -27.75 38.25
C ILE A 94 -14.26 -29.08 39.03
N GLU A 95 -15.24 -29.21 39.93
CA GLU A 95 -15.50 -30.45 40.65
C GLU A 95 -15.73 -31.62 39.69
N PHE A 96 -16.63 -31.47 38.71
CA PHE A 96 -16.91 -32.48 37.69
C PHE A 96 -15.66 -32.88 36.90
N LEU A 97 -14.88 -31.89 36.45
CA LEU A 97 -13.68 -32.11 35.63
C LEU A 97 -12.63 -32.91 36.39
N TYR A 98 -12.39 -32.55 37.66
CA TYR A 98 -11.38 -33.18 38.51
C TYR A 98 -11.82 -34.53 39.04
N ASP A 99 -13.11 -34.72 39.37
CA ASP A 99 -13.68 -36.02 39.72
C ASP A 99 -13.48 -37.03 38.59
N LYS A 100 -13.75 -36.63 37.34
CA LYS A 100 -13.51 -37.49 36.16
C LYS A 100 -12.03 -37.82 35.96
N ALA A 101 -11.15 -36.84 36.17
CA ALA A 101 -9.71 -37.05 36.08
C ALA A 101 -9.23 -38.03 37.17
N GLN A 102 -9.69 -37.86 38.42
CA GLN A 102 -9.33 -38.72 39.55
C GLN A 102 -9.83 -40.16 39.36
N LYS A 103 -11.07 -40.32 38.88
CA LYS A 103 -11.66 -41.63 38.57
C LYS A 103 -11.11 -42.28 37.29
N LYS A 104 -10.21 -41.58 36.57
CA LYS A 104 -9.64 -42.01 35.27
C LYS A 104 -10.71 -42.31 34.21
N GLU A 105 -11.82 -41.58 34.26
CA GLU A 105 -12.90 -41.68 33.26
C GLU A 105 -12.53 -40.92 31.97
N ILE A 106 -11.56 -40.01 32.05
CA ILE A 106 -10.96 -39.38 30.88
C ILE A 106 -9.98 -40.37 30.26
N LYS A 107 -10.31 -40.85 29.06
CA LYS A 107 -9.46 -41.81 28.32
C LYS A 107 -8.08 -41.22 28.08
N THR A 108 -7.03 -42.02 28.28
CA THR A 108 -5.66 -41.64 27.95
C THR A 108 -5.51 -41.45 26.43
N GLY A 109 -4.98 -40.30 26.03
CA GLY A 109 -4.66 -39.97 24.65
C GLY A 109 -3.35 -40.58 24.16
N ASN A 110 -3.20 -40.64 22.85
CA ASN A 110 -2.00 -41.09 22.13
C ASN A 110 -1.23 -39.91 21.50
N GLY A 111 -1.42 -38.69 22.00
CA GLY A 111 -0.88 -37.47 21.41
C GLY A 111 -1.78 -36.79 20.37
N GLU A 112 -2.92 -37.39 20.00
CA GLU A 112 -3.92 -36.75 19.14
C GLU A 112 -4.84 -35.79 19.93
N PRO A 113 -5.50 -34.82 19.27
CA PRO A 113 -6.47 -33.96 19.93
C PRO A 113 -7.83 -34.64 20.11
N VAL A 114 -8.50 -34.37 21.23
CA VAL A 114 -9.82 -34.94 21.58
C VAL A 114 -10.93 -33.91 21.39
N THR A 115 -12.17 -34.32 21.16
CA THR A 115 -13.32 -33.38 21.25
C THR A 115 -13.74 -33.21 22.70
N LEU A 116 -14.34 -32.06 23.05
CA LEU A 116 -14.78 -31.80 24.42
C LEU A 116 -15.83 -32.82 24.87
N GLU A 117 -16.75 -33.21 23.97
CA GLU A 117 -17.77 -34.22 24.23
C GLU A 117 -17.17 -35.62 24.42
N ALA A 118 -16.17 -36.01 23.61
CA ALA A 118 -15.50 -37.29 23.80
C ALA A 118 -14.71 -37.34 25.11
N MET A 119 -14.23 -36.19 25.59
CA MET A 119 -13.48 -36.08 26.84
C MET A 119 -14.40 -36.06 28.07
N LEU A 120 -15.50 -35.31 28.03
CA LEU A 120 -16.31 -34.99 29.21
C LEU A 120 -17.73 -35.56 29.15
N GLY A 121 -18.20 -36.01 27.99
CA GLY A 121 -19.60 -36.33 27.72
C GLY A 121 -20.45 -35.08 27.51
N GLN A 122 -21.69 -35.28 27.04
CA GLN A 122 -22.64 -34.20 26.76
C GLN A 122 -22.92 -33.31 27.98
N GLU A 123 -23.11 -33.92 29.16
CA GLU A 123 -23.32 -33.19 30.42
C GLU A 123 -22.15 -32.25 30.74
N GLY A 124 -20.91 -32.75 30.58
CA GLY A 124 -19.71 -31.95 30.82
C GLY A 124 -19.55 -30.80 29.82
N VAL A 125 -19.96 -30.97 28.56
CA VAL A 125 -20.00 -29.89 27.56
C VAL A 125 -20.98 -28.80 27.97
N GLU A 126 -22.19 -29.16 28.40
CA GLU A 126 -23.19 -28.19 28.85
C GLU A 126 -22.72 -27.44 30.09
N LEU A 127 -22.13 -28.15 31.06
CA LEU A 127 -21.61 -27.55 32.28
C LEU A 127 -20.42 -26.62 31.99
N TYR A 128 -19.52 -27.00 31.08
CA TYR A 128 -18.44 -26.14 30.58
C TYR A 128 -18.97 -24.84 29.97
N GLN A 129 -19.97 -24.93 29.08
CA GLN A 129 -20.55 -23.75 28.43
C GLN A 129 -21.20 -22.81 29.44
N LYS A 130 -21.88 -23.34 30.47
CA LYS A 130 -22.47 -22.55 31.57
C LYS A 130 -21.39 -21.90 32.43
N ALA A 131 -20.34 -22.63 32.80
CA ALA A 131 -19.21 -22.11 33.55
C ALA A 131 -18.49 -20.99 32.80
N LEU A 132 -18.28 -21.13 31.49
CA LEU A 132 -17.72 -20.05 30.66
C LEU A 132 -18.64 -18.84 30.54
N LYS A 133 -19.95 -19.06 30.44
CA LYS A 133 -20.93 -17.96 30.40
C LYS A 133 -20.90 -17.19 31.73
N GLU A 134 -20.82 -17.89 32.85
CA GLU A 134 -20.64 -17.31 34.19
C GLU A 134 -19.34 -16.52 34.31
N GLU A 135 -18.21 -17.10 33.87
CA GLU A 135 -16.91 -16.42 33.87
C GLU A 135 -16.95 -15.15 33.03
N ARG A 136 -17.46 -15.22 31.79
CA ARG A 136 -17.55 -14.07 30.88
C ARG A 136 -18.30 -12.88 31.48
N TYR A 137 -19.40 -13.16 32.18
CA TYR A 137 -20.27 -12.12 32.75
C TYR A 137 -19.99 -11.86 34.22
N SER A 138 -18.75 -12.15 34.66
CA SER A 138 -18.23 -11.81 35.98
C SER A 138 -17.34 -10.57 35.89
N GLN A 139 -17.43 -9.70 36.89
CA GLN A 139 -16.73 -8.41 36.88
C GLN A 139 -15.22 -8.62 36.93
N GLU A 140 -14.76 -9.53 37.80
CA GLU A 140 -13.35 -9.83 37.99
C GLU A 140 -12.66 -10.28 36.69
N TYR A 141 -13.36 -11.04 35.85
CA TYR A 141 -12.82 -11.57 34.61
C TYR A 141 -12.76 -10.48 33.56
N MET A 142 -13.83 -9.70 33.39
CA MET A 142 -13.84 -8.60 32.41
C MET A 142 -12.84 -7.51 32.77
N ASP A 143 -12.64 -7.26 34.06
CA ASP A 143 -11.60 -6.36 34.55
C ASP A 143 -10.23 -6.88 34.16
N ALA A 144 -9.93 -8.15 34.46
CA ALA A 144 -8.68 -8.80 34.10
C ALA A 144 -8.41 -8.80 32.59
N VAL A 145 -9.44 -9.04 31.78
CA VAL A 145 -9.37 -8.99 30.31
C VAL A 145 -9.05 -7.58 29.82
N PHE A 146 -9.75 -6.56 30.33
CA PHE A 146 -9.52 -5.17 29.92
C PHE A 146 -8.12 -4.67 30.36
N ASN A 147 -7.74 -5.04 31.56
CA ASN A 147 -6.43 -4.80 32.15
C ASN A 147 -5.31 -5.42 31.31
N LYS A 148 -5.42 -6.71 30.97
CA LYS A 148 -4.47 -7.40 30.07
C LYS A 148 -4.42 -6.78 28.67
N ALA A 149 -5.55 -6.28 28.18
CA ALA A 149 -5.64 -5.62 26.88
C ALA A 149 -5.03 -4.21 26.87
N THR A 150 -4.85 -3.58 28.03
CA THR A 150 -4.40 -2.20 28.13
C THR A 150 -2.90 -2.15 28.37
N LYS A 151 -2.19 -1.39 27.52
CA LYS A 151 -0.75 -1.15 27.67
C LYS A 151 -0.48 0.34 27.78
N HIS A 152 0.42 0.70 28.68
CA HIS A 152 0.97 2.05 28.76
C HIS A 152 2.18 2.20 27.82
N TYR A 153 2.23 3.33 27.11
CA TYR A 153 3.33 3.74 26.24
C TYR A 153 3.91 5.03 26.80
N GLU A 154 5.15 4.94 27.26
CA GLU A 154 5.93 6.06 27.83
C GLU A 154 6.17 7.17 26.80
N GLY A 155 6.44 8.38 27.32
CA GLY A 155 6.79 9.58 26.57
C GLY A 155 5.68 10.62 26.53
N GLU A 156 5.85 11.62 25.67
CA GLU A 156 4.92 12.75 25.56
C GLU A 156 3.46 12.30 25.29
N LYS A 157 2.53 12.95 25.97
CA LYS A 157 1.09 12.77 25.84
C LYS A 157 0.63 13.10 24.43
N TRP A 158 -0.21 12.24 23.85
CA TRP A 158 -0.82 12.50 22.56
C TRP A 158 -2.00 13.46 22.71
N ALA A 159 -1.97 14.52 21.91
CA ALA A 159 -3.05 15.51 21.84
C ALA A 159 -4.30 14.98 21.11
N GLU A 160 -4.17 13.85 20.42
CA GLU A 160 -5.25 13.17 19.71
C GLU A 160 -5.28 11.69 20.14
N ARG A 161 -6.47 11.11 20.21
CA ARG A 161 -6.61 9.66 20.41
C ARG A 161 -6.09 8.93 19.18
N LEU A 162 -5.21 7.95 19.36
CA LEU A 162 -4.72 7.10 18.28
C LEU A 162 -5.59 5.86 18.11
N ILE A 163 -6.02 5.58 16.88
CA ILE A 163 -6.72 4.34 16.51
C ILE A 163 -5.95 3.64 15.38
N VAL A 164 -5.53 2.41 15.63
CA VAL A 164 -4.73 1.63 14.68
C VAL A 164 -5.43 0.32 14.32
N PRO A 165 -6.25 0.28 13.25
CA PRO A 165 -6.71 -0.97 12.68
C PRO A 165 -5.53 -1.72 12.06
N ILE A 166 -5.37 -3.01 12.37
CA ILE A 166 -4.34 -3.88 11.78
C ILE A 166 -5.04 -4.98 11.01
N GLY A 167 -4.99 -4.93 9.69
CA GLY A 167 -5.58 -5.91 8.79
C GLY A 167 -4.66 -7.11 8.50
N GLY A 168 -5.26 -8.25 8.18
CA GLY A 168 -4.56 -9.40 7.60
C GLY A 168 -5.10 -10.75 8.09
N PRO A 169 -4.66 -11.87 7.49
CA PRO A 169 -5.14 -13.21 7.84
C PRO A 169 -4.99 -13.55 9.34
N SER A 170 -5.84 -14.43 9.85
CA SER A 170 -5.68 -14.96 11.22
C SER A 170 -4.35 -15.69 11.34
N GLY A 171 -3.59 -15.47 12.42
CA GLY A 171 -2.25 -16.05 12.59
C GLY A 171 -1.10 -15.32 11.89
N ALA A 172 -1.38 -14.29 11.08
CA ALA A 172 -0.34 -13.56 10.33
C ALA A 172 0.61 -12.68 11.20
N GLY A 173 0.51 -12.72 12.53
CA GLY A 173 1.37 -11.93 13.41
C GLY A 173 0.86 -10.53 13.78
N LYS A 174 -0.43 -10.24 13.56
CA LYS A 174 -1.04 -8.92 13.88
C LYS A 174 -0.84 -8.48 15.33
N SER A 175 -1.17 -9.35 16.28
CA SER A 175 -1.08 -9.05 17.72
C SER A 175 0.38 -8.93 18.17
N TYR A 176 1.28 -9.71 17.57
CA TYR A 176 2.73 -9.62 17.80
C TYR A 176 3.29 -8.26 17.34
N ALA A 177 2.86 -7.78 16.16
CA ALA A 177 3.33 -6.53 15.61
C ALA A 177 2.67 -5.27 16.21
N ALA A 178 1.56 -5.42 16.95
CA ALA A 178 0.76 -4.31 17.46
C ALA A 178 1.59 -3.26 18.23
N GLY A 179 2.53 -3.71 19.07
CA GLY A 179 3.38 -2.81 19.85
C GLY A 179 4.26 -1.90 19.00
N GLU A 180 4.95 -2.47 18.02
CA GLU A 180 5.82 -1.69 17.12
C GLU A 180 5.01 -0.82 16.15
N ILE A 181 3.83 -1.29 15.71
CA ILE A 181 2.95 -0.47 14.88
C ILE A 181 2.46 0.75 15.65
N VAL A 182 2.06 0.60 16.92
CA VAL A 182 1.63 1.74 17.76
C VAL A 182 2.77 2.74 17.94
N LYS A 183 4.01 2.28 18.19
CA LYS A 183 5.19 3.16 18.26
C LYS A 183 5.38 3.93 16.96
N GLN A 184 5.40 3.24 15.81
CA GLN A 184 5.54 3.93 14.52
C GLN A 184 4.37 4.87 14.23
N ALA A 185 3.14 4.46 14.54
CA ALA A 185 1.93 5.24 14.33
C ALA A 185 1.93 6.52 15.19
N SER A 186 2.47 6.47 16.41
CA SER A 186 2.55 7.62 17.31
C SER A 186 3.37 8.80 16.75
N THR A 187 4.33 8.55 15.85
CA THR A 187 5.13 9.59 15.16
C THR A 187 4.32 10.53 14.26
N TYR A 188 3.08 10.13 13.94
CA TYR A 188 2.12 10.90 13.13
C TYR A 188 1.04 11.60 13.96
N VAL A 189 1.08 11.43 15.29
CA VAL A 189 0.10 12.02 16.22
C VAL A 189 0.69 13.29 16.80
N ARG A 190 -0.11 14.35 16.91
CA ARG A 190 0.34 15.57 17.58
C ARG A 190 0.56 15.28 19.06
N LYS A 191 1.63 15.83 19.63
CA LYS A 191 1.99 15.69 21.03
C LYS A 191 1.65 16.95 21.83
N VAL A 192 1.40 16.80 23.13
CA VAL A 192 1.22 17.90 24.08
C VAL A 192 2.60 18.23 24.65
N PRO A 193 3.15 19.42 24.38
CA PRO A 193 4.47 19.80 24.90
C PRO A 193 4.48 19.78 26.43
N ASN A 194 5.56 19.28 27.02
CA ASN A 194 5.80 19.23 28.47
C ASN A 194 4.83 18.34 29.29
N ASP A 195 4.10 17.44 28.65
CA ASP A 195 3.28 16.43 29.34
C ASP A 195 3.83 15.04 29.01
N ASP A 196 4.63 14.45 29.91
CA ASP A 196 5.22 13.12 29.76
C ASP A 196 4.41 12.03 30.50
N SER A 197 3.12 12.26 30.74
CA SER A 197 2.25 11.28 31.41
C SER A 197 1.98 10.02 30.61
N GLY A 198 2.50 9.91 29.38
CA GLY A 198 2.36 8.75 28.51
C GLY A 198 0.94 8.51 28.01
N ASN A 199 0.75 7.33 27.41
CA ASN A 199 -0.44 7.03 26.62
C ASN A 199 -0.93 5.60 26.87
N TYR A 200 -2.20 5.45 27.24
CA TYR A 200 -2.85 4.15 27.36
C TYR A 200 -3.46 3.73 26.02
N VAL A 201 -3.17 2.49 25.61
CA VAL A 201 -3.68 1.89 24.38
C VAL A 201 -4.30 0.54 24.69
N VAL A 202 -5.55 0.35 24.28
CA VAL A 202 -6.28 -0.92 24.45
C VAL A 202 -6.18 -1.76 23.18
N SER A 203 -5.80 -3.02 23.32
CA SER A 203 -5.80 -4.01 22.24
C SER A 203 -7.17 -4.68 22.12
N ILE A 204 -7.85 -4.45 21.01
CA ILE A 204 -9.16 -5.02 20.71
C ILE A 204 -8.96 -6.40 20.07
N ASP A 205 -8.42 -7.35 20.85
CA ASP A 205 -8.13 -8.72 20.41
C ASP A 205 -9.00 -9.73 21.18
N GLY A 206 -9.70 -10.59 20.44
CA GLY A 206 -10.47 -11.69 21.03
C GLY A 206 -9.60 -12.80 21.63
N GLY A 207 -8.31 -12.87 21.30
CA GLY A 207 -7.34 -13.78 21.91
C GLY A 207 -7.20 -13.59 23.42
N ILE A 208 -7.20 -12.34 23.88
CA ILE A 208 -6.98 -11.99 25.28
C ILE A 208 -8.05 -12.59 26.18
N GLY A 209 -9.33 -12.56 25.77
CA GLY A 209 -10.40 -13.22 26.52
C GLY A 209 -10.17 -14.72 26.70
N ARG A 210 -9.64 -15.40 25.67
CA ARG A 210 -9.35 -16.83 25.75
C ARG A 210 -8.14 -17.11 26.65
N GLU A 211 -7.10 -16.30 26.55
CA GLU A 211 -5.88 -16.41 27.38
C GLU A 211 -6.19 -16.20 28.87
N MET A 212 -7.08 -15.25 29.18
CA MET A 212 -7.46 -14.93 30.56
C MET A 212 -8.50 -15.90 31.14
N SER A 213 -9.11 -16.79 30.37
CA SER A 213 -10.17 -17.70 30.86
C SER A 213 -9.56 -18.88 31.64
N LYS A 214 -9.80 -18.94 32.95
CA LYS A 214 -9.32 -20.05 33.78
C LYS A 214 -10.05 -21.34 33.44
N ILE A 215 -11.37 -21.28 33.26
CA ILE A 215 -12.20 -22.44 32.92
C ILE A 215 -11.73 -23.09 31.61
N ARG A 216 -11.47 -22.27 30.59
CA ARG A 216 -10.97 -22.76 29.30
C ARG A 216 -9.57 -23.36 29.41
N ASN A 217 -8.67 -22.67 30.10
CA ASN A 217 -7.28 -23.11 30.24
C ASN A 217 -7.19 -24.42 31.03
N GLU A 218 -8.07 -24.62 32.01
CA GLU A 218 -8.11 -25.84 32.81
C GLU A 218 -8.52 -27.06 32.00
N VAL A 219 -9.49 -26.92 31.10
CA VAL A 219 -9.87 -27.99 30.15
C VAL A 219 -8.67 -28.42 29.29
N ILE A 220 -7.87 -27.47 28.82
CA ILE A 220 -6.67 -27.76 28.02
C ILE A 220 -5.62 -28.48 28.86
N LYS A 221 -5.40 -28.01 30.09
CA LYS A 221 -4.47 -28.63 31.04
C LYS A 221 -4.83 -30.07 31.32
N VAL A 222 -6.08 -30.34 31.70
CA VAL A 222 -6.57 -31.70 31.99
C VAL A 222 -6.47 -32.59 30.75
N ALA A 223 -6.80 -32.09 29.55
CA ALA A 223 -6.60 -32.85 28.31
C ALA A 223 -5.13 -33.27 28.10
N ARG A 224 -4.18 -32.34 28.31
CA ARG A 224 -2.74 -32.62 28.16
C ARG A 224 -2.22 -33.61 29.19
N LEU A 225 -2.63 -33.46 30.45
CA LEU A 225 -2.23 -34.37 31.53
C LEU A 225 -2.77 -35.80 31.31
N ASN A 226 -3.85 -35.95 30.53
CA ASN A 226 -4.38 -37.23 30.09
C ASN A 226 -3.81 -37.69 28.73
N GLY A 227 -2.73 -37.09 28.23
CA GLY A 227 -2.02 -37.55 27.03
C GLY A 227 -2.61 -37.09 25.69
N HIS A 228 -3.56 -36.14 25.69
CA HIS A 228 -4.08 -35.53 24.45
C HIS A 228 -3.27 -34.29 24.06
N ALA A 229 -3.10 -34.04 22.76
CA ALA A 229 -2.45 -32.81 22.28
C ALA A 229 -3.18 -31.52 22.71
N GLY A 230 -4.49 -31.61 22.83
CA GLY A 230 -5.41 -30.51 23.16
C GLY A 230 -6.86 -30.90 22.86
N VAL A 231 -7.74 -29.90 22.77
CA VAL A 231 -9.18 -30.11 22.50
C VAL A 231 -9.58 -29.48 21.17
N SER A 232 -9.93 -30.31 20.18
CA SER A 232 -10.05 -29.92 18.77
C SER A 232 -11.20 -28.94 18.47
N ASP A 233 -12.32 -29.06 19.20
CA ASP A 233 -13.52 -28.23 19.04
C ASP A 233 -13.66 -27.15 20.12
N LEU A 234 -12.65 -26.96 20.98
CA LEU A 234 -12.74 -26.05 22.12
C LEU A 234 -13.06 -24.60 21.72
N HIS A 235 -12.55 -24.14 20.58
CA HIS A 235 -12.85 -22.81 20.08
C HIS A 235 -14.35 -22.61 19.80
N GLU A 236 -15.00 -23.63 19.22
CA GLU A 236 -16.43 -23.64 18.92
C GLU A 236 -17.26 -23.69 20.21
N GLN A 237 -16.85 -24.53 21.16
CA GLN A 237 -17.48 -24.65 22.48
C GLN A 237 -17.31 -23.37 23.34
N SER A 238 -16.31 -22.54 23.02
CA SER A 238 -16.03 -21.28 23.73
C SER A 238 -16.60 -20.04 23.03
N LYS A 239 -17.58 -20.20 22.14
CA LYS A 239 -18.20 -19.11 21.35
C LYS A 239 -18.69 -17.94 22.19
N VAL A 240 -19.09 -18.18 23.44
CA VAL A 240 -19.54 -17.15 24.37
C VAL A 240 -18.48 -16.06 24.57
N LEU A 241 -17.19 -16.41 24.57
CA LEU A 241 -16.07 -15.47 24.71
C LEU A 241 -15.89 -14.55 23.49
N GLY A 242 -16.50 -14.88 22.34
CA GLY A 242 -16.43 -14.06 21.12
C GLY A 242 -17.03 -12.65 21.28
N GLY A 243 -17.94 -12.46 22.25
CA GLY A 243 -18.52 -11.15 22.54
C GLY A 243 -17.55 -10.15 23.18
N ILE A 244 -16.46 -10.62 23.80
CA ILE A 244 -15.50 -9.78 24.54
C ILE A 244 -14.93 -8.67 23.67
N LYS A 245 -14.60 -8.98 22.42
CA LYS A 245 -14.05 -8.00 21.47
C LYS A 245 -14.98 -6.78 21.30
N LYS A 246 -16.30 -7.01 21.27
CA LYS A 246 -17.31 -5.95 21.16
C LYS A 246 -17.37 -5.11 22.45
N ASN A 247 -17.30 -5.74 23.60
CA ASN A 247 -17.30 -5.05 24.91
C ASN A 247 -16.05 -4.17 25.04
N LEU A 248 -14.85 -4.69 24.72
CA LEU A 248 -13.60 -3.92 24.69
C LEU A 248 -13.69 -2.72 23.75
N TRP A 249 -14.17 -2.93 22.52
CA TRP A 249 -14.34 -1.86 21.53
C TRP A 249 -15.27 -0.76 22.05
N ASN A 250 -16.44 -1.14 22.56
CA ASN A 250 -17.44 -0.20 23.05
C ASN A 250 -16.92 0.59 24.27
N ALA A 251 -16.24 -0.08 25.20
CA ALA A 251 -15.65 0.55 26.37
C ALA A 251 -14.59 1.60 25.98
N ALA A 252 -13.68 1.23 25.07
CA ALA A 252 -12.65 2.14 24.56
C ALA A 252 -13.24 3.30 23.75
N MET A 253 -14.25 3.05 22.91
CA MET A 253 -14.89 4.08 22.11
C MET A 253 -15.67 5.11 22.93
N LYS A 254 -16.26 4.70 24.06
CA LYS A 254 -16.98 5.60 24.98
C LYS A 254 -16.06 6.37 25.93
N THR A 255 -14.79 5.98 26.03
CA THR A 255 -13.81 6.66 26.88
C THR A 255 -13.01 7.67 26.07
N LYS A 256 -13.18 8.97 26.35
CA LYS A 256 -12.47 10.04 25.64
C LYS A 256 -10.97 9.93 25.89
N GLY A 257 -10.16 10.09 24.83
CA GLY A 257 -8.69 10.06 24.92
C GLY A 257 -8.05 8.68 24.99
N LEU A 258 -8.82 7.60 25.20
CA LEU A 258 -8.27 6.25 25.29
C LEU A 258 -7.96 5.69 23.90
N SER A 259 -6.68 5.50 23.60
CA SER A 259 -6.24 5.01 22.29
C SER A 259 -6.47 3.51 22.12
N MET A 260 -6.51 3.01 20.89
CA MET A 260 -6.74 1.60 20.62
C MET A 260 -5.95 1.06 19.44
N VAL A 261 -5.61 -0.22 19.55
CA VAL A 261 -5.11 -1.03 18.44
C VAL A 261 -6.11 -2.14 18.18
N TRP A 262 -6.49 -2.32 16.91
CA TRP A 262 -7.57 -3.22 16.52
C TRP A 262 -7.09 -4.26 15.51
N PRO A 263 -6.53 -5.39 15.98
CA PRO A 263 -6.25 -6.53 15.13
C PRO A 263 -7.55 -7.10 14.57
N GLU A 264 -7.70 -7.05 13.25
CA GLU A 264 -8.89 -7.53 12.55
C GLU A 264 -8.51 -8.26 11.26
N THR A 265 -9.26 -9.31 10.94
CA THR A 265 -9.09 -10.06 9.69
C THR A 265 -9.68 -9.32 8.50
N PHE A 266 -10.70 -8.51 8.72
CA PHE A 266 -11.52 -7.90 7.66
C PHE A 266 -12.06 -8.95 6.67
N SER A 267 -12.20 -10.21 7.08
CA SER A 267 -12.66 -11.30 6.20
C SER A 267 -14.06 -11.10 5.62
N HIS A 268 -14.84 -10.19 6.22
CA HIS A 268 -16.15 -9.77 5.69
C HIS A 268 -16.04 -8.77 4.54
N TRP A 269 -14.89 -8.10 4.37
CA TRP A 269 -14.66 -7.07 3.35
C TRP A 269 -14.53 -7.61 1.94
N HIS A 270 -14.09 -8.86 1.84
CA HIS A 270 -13.99 -9.53 0.57
C HIS A 270 -15.22 -10.40 0.34
N ILE A 271 -15.99 -10.07 -0.71
CA ILE A 271 -16.98 -10.96 -1.29
C ILE A 271 -16.34 -11.51 -2.56
N PRO A 272 -15.93 -12.79 -2.59
CA PRO A 272 -15.39 -13.39 -3.80
C PRO A 272 -16.41 -13.28 -4.94
N SER A 273 -16.10 -12.53 -5.98
CA SER A 273 -16.94 -12.40 -7.17
C SER A 273 -16.65 -13.57 -8.12
N GLY A 274 -17.35 -14.69 -7.96
CA GLY A 274 -17.20 -15.88 -8.80
C GLY A 274 -18.53 -16.62 -9.00
N LYS A 275 -18.77 -17.09 -10.23
CA LYS A 275 -19.93 -17.93 -10.60
C LYS A 275 -19.69 -19.36 -10.08
N LEU A 276 -20.71 -19.97 -9.46
CA LEU A 276 -20.72 -21.29 -8.79
C LEU A 276 -20.14 -21.34 -7.38
N TYR A 277 -20.79 -20.64 -6.44
CA TYR A 277 -20.66 -21.01 -5.03
C TYR A 277 -21.90 -21.78 -4.55
N PRO A 278 -21.72 -22.84 -3.74
CA PRO A 278 -22.82 -23.54 -3.06
C PRO A 278 -23.77 -22.54 -2.37
N LYS A 279 -25.08 -22.83 -2.34
CA LYS A 279 -26.12 -21.99 -1.72
C LYS A 279 -25.76 -21.50 -0.30
N GLN A 280 -24.98 -22.29 0.44
CA GLN A 280 -24.47 -21.97 1.78
C GLN A 280 -23.56 -20.72 1.78
N ILE A 281 -22.73 -20.53 0.76
CA ILE A 281 -21.84 -19.36 0.63
C ILE A 281 -22.63 -18.12 0.20
N ILE A 282 -23.65 -18.26 -0.65
CA ILE A 282 -24.54 -17.14 -1.01
C ILE A 282 -25.28 -16.62 0.24
N ASN A 283 -25.76 -17.51 1.10
CA ASN A 283 -26.37 -17.13 2.37
C ASN A 283 -25.36 -16.49 3.33
N ALA A 284 -24.11 -16.96 3.35
CA ALA A 284 -23.03 -16.30 4.10
C ALA A 284 -22.73 -14.89 3.55
N ILE A 285 -22.74 -14.69 2.23
CA ILE A 285 -22.56 -13.39 1.58
C ILE A 285 -23.71 -12.44 1.95
N LYS A 286 -24.98 -12.88 1.87
CA LYS A 286 -26.15 -12.08 2.28
C LYS A 286 -26.06 -11.63 3.74
N LYS A 287 -25.54 -12.47 4.64
CA LYS A 287 -25.28 -12.09 6.04
C LYS A 287 -24.11 -11.12 6.21
N ARG A 288 -23.15 -11.11 5.28
CA ARG A 288 -21.95 -10.24 5.32
C ARG A 288 -22.18 -8.83 4.80
N VAL A 289 -23.13 -8.59 3.90
CA VAL A 289 -23.40 -7.24 3.34
C VAL A 289 -23.75 -6.20 4.41
N PRO A 290 -24.63 -6.46 5.40
CA PRO A 290 -24.89 -5.51 6.49
C PRO A 290 -23.70 -5.30 7.42
N LEU A 291 -22.86 -6.33 7.63
CA LEU A 291 -21.63 -6.21 8.41
C LEU A 291 -20.60 -5.31 7.70
N LEU A 292 -20.55 -5.40 6.37
CA LEU A 292 -19.72 -4.58 5.52
C LEU A 292 -20.06 -3.10 5.60
N SER A 293 -21.34 -2.76 5.42
CA SER A 293 -21.79 -1.37 5.52
C SER A 293 -21.54 -0.81 6.91
N LYS A 294 -21.72 -1.62 7.96
CA LYS A 294 -21.39 -1.25 9.34
C LYS A 294 -19.89 -0.99 9.54
N LEU A 295 -19.01 -1.86 9.04
CA LEU A 295 -17.56 -1.66 9.18
C LEU A 295 -17.07 -0.45 8.36
N GLN A 296 -17.66 -0.20 7.20
CA GLN A 296 -17.38 0.99 6.39
C GLN A 296 -17.82 2.26 7.11
N SER A 297 -19.03 2.28 7.68
CA SER A 297 -19.51 3.43 8.44
C SER A 297 -18.72 3.65 9.73
N GLU A 298 -18.27 2.58 10.39
CA GLU A 298 -17.34 2.65 11.53
C GLU A 298 -16.02 3.29 11.10
N LEU A 299 -15.32 2.78 10.08
CA LEU A 299 -14.07 3.41 9.60
C LEU A 299 -14.26 4.86 9.15
N LEU A 300 -15.37 5.16 8.46
CA LEU A 300 -15.69 6.52 8.03
C LEU A 300 -15.96 7.44 9.22
N SER A 301 -16.71 7.00 10.22
CA SER A 301 -16.98 7.80 11.42
C SER A 301 -15.69 8.05 12.19
N LEU A 302 -14.84 7.04 12.36
CA LEU A 302 -13.53 7.17 12.99
C LEU A 302 -12.63 8.18 12.26
N ALA A 303 -12.58 8.13 10.92
CA ALA A 303 -11.75 9.01 10.11
C ALA A 303 -12.17 10.50 10.18
N ASN A 304 -13.39 10.80 10.66
CA ASN A 304 -13.95 12.14 10.72
C ASN A 304 -14.03 12.71 12.15
N MET A 305 -13.58 11.98 13.17
CA MET A 305 -13.58 12.47 14.56
C MET A 305 -12.47 13.52 14.75
N GLN A 306 -12.83 14.72 15.25
CA GLN A 306 -11.91 15.87 15.35
C GLN A 306 -10.69 15.63 16.27
N ASP A 307 -10.84 14.81 17.31
CA ASP A 307 -9.77 14.51 18.29
C ASP A 307 -9.19 13.09 18.11
N THR A 308 -9.22 12.54 16.90
CA THR A 308 -8.77 11.16 16.65
C THR A 308 -7.92 11.06 15.40
N LYS A 309 -6.74 10.46 15.55
CA LYS A 309 -5.86 10.08 14.46
C LYS A 309 -6.06 8.60 14.15
N VAL A 310 -6.60 8.28 12.98
CA VAL A 310 -6.71 6.91 12.50
C VAL A 310 -5.53 6.60 11.58
N ILE A 311 -4.80 5.53 11.85
CA ILE A 311 -3.67 5.06 11.04
C ILE A 311 -3.91 3.60 10.68
N PHE A 312 -4.15 3.33 9.40
CA PHE A 312 -4.44 1.97 8.97
C PHE A 312 -3.14 1.18 8.82
N SER A 313 -3.13 -0.06 9.30
CA SER A 313 -2.04 -0.98 9.07
C SER A 313 -2.54 -2.29 8.51
N ARG A 314 -1.69 -3.01 7.78
CA ARG A 314 -1.92 -4.41 7.45
C ARG A 314 -0.64 -5.22 7.41
N VAL A 315 -0.78 -6.52 7.63
CA VAL A 315 0.29 -7.48 7.42
C VAL A 315 0.41 -7.81 5.92
N VAL A 316 1.63 -7.86 5.42
CA VAL A 316 1.98 -8.12 4.02
C VAL A 316 3.06 -9.21 3.97
N SER A 317 3.07 -10.02 2.93
CA SER A 317 4.21 -10.88 2.63
C SER A 317 5.24 -10.11 1.80
N PRO A 318 6.56 -10.24 2.06
CA PRO A 318 7.59 -9.57 1.27
C PRO A 318 7.62 -10.07 -0.18
N ASN A 319 7.53 -11.40 -0.36
CA ASN A 319 7.82 -12.05 -1.64
C ASN A 319 6.66 -12.92 -2.15
N ASN A 320 5.99 -13.64 -1.25
CA ASN A 320 5.00 -14.65 -1.63
C ASN A 320 3.92 -14.88 -0.57
N ASP A 321 2.65 -14.70 -0.94
CA ASP A 321 1.52 -14.95 -0.05
C ASP A 321 1.42 -16.44 0.37
N GLU A 322 1.90 -17.39 -0.44
CA GLU A 322 1.92 -18.84 -0.12
C GLU A 322 2.90 -19.18 1.01
N GLN A 323 4.07 -18.51 1.06
CA GLN A 323 5.00 -18.67 2.17
C GLN A 323 4.35 -18.22 3.49
N MET A 324 3.72 -17.04 3.50
CA MET A 324 2.99 -16.55 4.67
C MET A 324 1.87 -17.51 5.08
N LYS A 325 1.14 -18.07 4.12
CA LYS A 325 0.10 -19.07 4.35
C LYS A 325 0.65 -20.35 5.00
N ASN A 326 1.77 -20.87 4.51
CA ASN A 326 2.42 -22.06 5.09
C ASN A 326 2.93 -21.79 6.50
N VAL A 327 3.52 -20.62 6.75
CA VAL A 327 3.90 -20.19 8.11
C VAL A 327 2.69 -20.11 9.03
N ILE A 328 1.57 -19.54 8.58
CA ILE A 328 0.34 -19.45 9.37
C ILE A 328 -0.21 -20.85 9.69
N ARG A 329 -0.17 -21.77 8.73
CA ARG A 329 -0.58 -23.16 8.93
C ARG A 329 0.28 -23.84 9.99
N TYR A 330 1.60 -23.76 9.85
CA TYR A 330 2.56 -24.30 10.80
C TYR A 330 2.35 -23.72 12.20
N ASN A 331 2.36 -22.39 12.33
CA ASN A 331 2.19 -21.70 13.62
C ASN A 331 0.81 -21.95 14.22
N GLY A 332 -0.23 -22.09 13.40
CA GLY A 332 -1.58 -22.41 13.86
C GLY A 332 -1.69 -23.80 14.45
N ASN A 333 -1.09 -24.80 13.82
CA ASN A 333 -1.03 -26.16 14.35
C ASN A 333 -0.20 -26.22 15.64
N LYS A 334 0.99 -25.60 15.64
CA LYS A 334 1.84 -25.50 16.83
C LYS A 334 1.15 -24.77 17.98
N ARG A 335 0.43 -23.68 17.70
CA ARG A 335 -0.39 -22.98 18.69
C ARG A 335 -1.57 -23.82 19.18
N ALA A 336 -2.17 -24.64 18.33
CA ALA A 336 -3.32 -25.46 18.72
C ALA A 336 -2.94 -26.59 19.65
N TYR A 337 -1.80 -27.24 19.43
CA TYR A 337 -1.48 -28.52 20.04
C TYR A 337 -0.10 -28.58 20.73
N GLY A 338 0.74 -27.57 20.49
CA GLY A 338 2.10 -27.52 21.04
C GLY A 338 2.98 -28.66 20.54
N ASP A 339 4.05 -28.94 21.27
CA ASP A 339 4.87 -30.14 21.07
C ASP A 339 4.29 -31.30 21.91
N ILE A 340 4.08 -32.44 21.25
CA ILE A 340 3.57 -33.68 21.84
C ILE A 340 4.61 -34.26 22.83
N SER A 341 5.90 -34.07 22.58
CA SER A 341 6.98 -34.55 23.46
C SER A 341 6.95 -33.91 24.86
N ALA A 342 6.37 -32.71 24.97
CA ALA A 342 6.18 -31.99 26.22
C ALA A 342 4.95 -32.42 27.03
N LEU A 343 4.08 -33.30 26.50
CA LEU A 343 2.81 -33.68 27.13
C LEU A 343 2.96 -34.36 28.49
N LYS A 344 4.10 -35.01 28.77
CA LYS A 344 4.31 -35.82 29.99
C LYS A 344 5.07 -35.12 31.12
N LYS A 345 5.45 -33.84 30.97
CA LYS A 345 6.28 -33.13 31.95
C LYS A 345 5.51 -32.19 32.90
N GLY A 346 4.19 -32.03 32.72
CA GLY A 346 3.37 -31.14 33.54
C GLY A 346 2.79 -31.82 34.79
N SER A 347 2.40 -31.02 35.78
CA SER A 347 1.64 -31.47 36.96
C SER A 347 0.26 -30.83 37.02
N TYR A 348 -0.67 -31.44 37.78
CA TYR A 348 -1.96 -30.83 38.08
C TYR A 348 -1.82 -29.57 38.95
N GLU A 349 -0.69 -29.35 39.61
CA GLU A 349 -0.44 -28.16 40.43
C GLU A 349 0.04 -26.95 39.63
N ASP A 350 0.52 -27.14 38.39
CA ASP A 350 1.05 -26.04 37.57
C ASP A 350 -0.06 -25.04 37.20
N THR A 351 0.04 -23.81 37.70
CA THR A 351 -0.88 -22.71 37.41
C THR A 351 -0.38 -21.78 36.29
N ASP A 352 0.79 -22.04 35.71
CA ASP A 352 1.34 -21.24 34.63
C ASP A 352 0.70 -21.59 33.27
N TYR A 353 -0.47 -21.02 33.04
CA TYR A 353 -1.21 -21.21 31.79
C TYR A 353 -0.51 -20.59 30.57
N SER A 354 0.56 -19.79 30.73
CA SER A 354 1.23 -19.12 29.61
C SER A 354 1.91 -20.10 28.64
N LYS A 355 2.17 -21.33 29.09
CA LYS A 355 2.80 -22.41 28.30
C LYS A 355 1.80 -23.34 27.63
N LEU A 356 0.49 -23.20 27.91
CA LEU A 356 -0.52 -24.05 27.31
C LEU A 356 -0.77 -23.68 25.85
N PRO A 357 -1.02 -24.67 24.97
CA PRO A 357 -1.48 -24.38 23.63
C PRO A 357 -2.89 -23.80 23.68
N GLU A 358 -3.28 -23.04 22.66
CA GLU A 358 -4.61 -22.44 22.63
C GLU A 358 -5.71 -23.44 22.29
N SER A 359 -5.44 -24.64 21.74
CA SER A 359 -6.49 -25.54 21.24
C SER A 359 -7.41 -24.84 20.21
N LYS A 360 -6.77 -24.19 19.23
CA LYS A 360 -7.42 -23.52 18.11
C LYS A 360 -6.66 -23.82 16.82
N ALA A 361 -6.98 -24.95 16.19
CA ALA A 361 -6.37 -25.34 14.93
C ALA A 361 -7.00 -24.60 13.74
N TYR A 362 -6.21 -24.39 12.69
CA TYR A 362 -6.75 -24.07 11.39
C TYR A 362 -6.97 -25.40 10.65
N SER A 363 -8.23 -25.80 10.48
CA SER A 363 -8.53 -26.99 9.68
C SER A 363 -8.04 -26.79 8.24
N ALA A 364 -7.41 -27.81 7.66
CA ALA A 364 -6.78 -27.72 6.35
C ALA A 364 -7.77 -27.42 5.21
N GLY A 365 -9.05 -27.80 5.35
CA GLY A 365 -10.07 -27.66 4.31
C GLY A 365 -10.46 -26.20 3.99
N PRO A 366 -10.88 -25.37 4.97
CA PRO A 366 -11.29 -23.98 4.70
C PRO A 366 -10.16 -22.95 4.87
N LEU A 367 -8.91 -23.38 5.13
CA LEU A 367 -7.80 -22.46 5.38
C LEU A 367 -7.57 -21.49 4.23
N ASP A 368 -7.57 -21.98 2.99
CA ASP A 368 -7.39 -21.13 1.80
C ASP A 368 -8.47 -20.06 1.69
N PHE A 369 -9.71 -20.42 1.99
CA PHE A 369 -10.83 -19.48 1.99
C PHE A 369 -10.66 -18.41 3.09
N PHE A 370 -10.31 -18.79 4.31
CA PHE A 370 -10.15 -17.84 5.42
C PHE A 370 -8.89 -16.97 5.28
N PHE A 371 -7.79 -17.56 4.81
CA PHE A 371 -6.55 -16.85 4.52
C PHE A 371 -6.79 -15.81 3.42
N ASN A 372 -7.34 -16.23 2.27
CA ASN A 372 -7.62 -15.32 1.15
C ASN A 372 -8.64 -14.26 1.53
N SER A 373 -9.71 -14.63 2.25
CA SER A 373 -10.70 -13.65 2.73
C SER A 373 -10.05 -12.58 3.63
N GLY A 374 -9.13 -12.98 4.52
CA GLY A 374 -8.41 -12.04 5.38
C GLY A 374 -7.40 -11.18 4.61
N LEU A 375 -6.67 -11.79 3.66
CA LEU A 375 -5.71 -11.10 2.81
C LEU A 375 -6.39 -10.05 1.93
N PHE A 376 -7.35 -10.45 1.12
CA PHE A 376 -8.07 -9.52 0.24
C PHE A 376 -8.95 -8.56 1.03
N GLY A 377 -9.61 -9.02 2.09
CA GLY A 377 -10.44 -8.16 2.94
C GLY A 377 -9.64 -7.03 3.58
N SER A 378 -8.41 -7.30 4.03
CA SER A 378 -7.52 -6.26 4.54
C SER A 378 -7.06 -5.26 3.47
N ARG A 379 -6.80 -5.73 2.24
CA ARG A 379 -6.46 -4.85 1.09
C ARG A 379 -7.65 -3.97 0.69
N ASP A 380 -8.85 -4.51 0.70
CA ASP A 380 -10.08 -3.78 0.36
C ASP A 380 -10.42 -2.73 1.43
N ALA A 381 -10.21 -3.07 2.72
CA ALA A 381 -10.34 -2.12 3.83
C ALA A 381 -9.32 -0.98 3.74
N GLU A 382 -8.05 -1.26 3.42
CA GLU A 382 -7.02 -0.23 3.19
C GLU A 382 -7.42 0.71 2.06
N LYS A 383 -7.81 0.18 0.90
CA LYS A 383 -8.24 0.98 -0.26
C LYS A 383 -9.43 1.88 0.09
N HIS A 384 -10.40 1.35 0.84
CA HIS A 384 -11.53 2.15 1.28
C HIS A 384 -11.10 3.26 2.24
N TYR A 385 -10.25 2.96 3.22
CA TYR A 385 -9.68 3.95 4.13
C TYR A 385 -8.95 5.06 3.35
N GLN A 386 -8.11 4.70 2.38
CA GLN A 386 -7.39 5.66 1.52
C GLN A 386 -8.35 6.53 0.69
N LYS A 387 -9.50 6.00 0.28
CA LYS A 387 -10.52 6.74 -0.47
C LYS A 387 -11.28 7.75 0.39
N VAL A 388 -11.62 7.38 1.63
CA VAL A 388 -12.50 8.20 2.49
C VAL A 388 -11.72 9.17 3.39
N CYS A 389 -10.48 8.84 3.75
CA CYS A 389 -9.64 9.71 4.57
C CYS A 389 -8.97 10.78 3.71
N LYS A 390 -9.06 12.06 4.10
CA LYS A 390 -8.45 13.17 3.35
C LYS A 390 -6.91 13.12 3.30
N LYS A 391 -6.29 12.53 4.33
CA LYS A 391 -4.84 12.39 4.50
C LYS A 391 -4.53 11.01 5.08
N PRO A 392 -4.70 9.95 4.30
CA PRO A 392 -4.56 8.59 4.80
C PRO A 392 -3.09 8.33 5.17
N VAL A 393 -2.88 7.78 6.36
CA VAL A 393 -1.57 7.24 6.76
C VAL A 393 -1.72 5.73 6.83
N VAL A 394 -0.85 5.04 6.09
CA VAL A 394 -0.85 3.58 6.00
C VAL A 394 0.53 3.03 6.36
N ILE A 395 0.54 1.96 7.14
CA ILE A 395 1.74 1.26 7.59
C ILE A 395 1.63 -0.22 7.23
N HIS A 396 2.60 -0.77 6.52
CA HIS A 396 2.65 -2.21 6.24
C HIS A 396 3.58 -2.90 7.22
N VAL A 397 3.15 -4.04 7.75
CA VAL A 397 3.98 -4.94 8.55
C VAL A 397 4.35 -6.12 7.68
N VAL A 398 5.64 -6.29 7.43
CA VAL A 398 6.15 -7.39 6.63
C VAL A 398 6.24 -8.62 7.51
N ASN A 399 5.52 -9.68 7.14
CA ASN A 399 5.71 -11.01 7.69
C ASN A 399 6.85 -11.68 6.94
N ASP A 400 8.08 -11.50 7.43
CA ASP A 400 9.31 -12.06 6.89
C ASP A 400 9.62 -13.45 7.45
N MET A 401 8.62 -14.16 7.99
CA MET A 401 8.85 -15.48 8.56
C MET A 401 9.06 -16.51 7.45
N ILE A 402 10.03 -17.38 7.63
CA ILE A 402 10.28 -18.58 6.83
C ILE A 402 10.08 -19.83 7.67
N LEU A 403 9.86 -20.97 7.01
CA LEU A 403 9.91 -22.27 7.64
C LEU A 403 11.26 -22.91 7.38
N VAL A 404 11.83 -23.52 8.41
CA VAL A 404 13.12 -24.21 8.34
C VAL A 404 13.01 -25.57 9.01
N LYS A 405 13.83 -26.52 8.53
CA LYS A 405 13.95 -27.87 9.09
C LYS A 405 15.40 -28.19 9.43
N ASN A 406 15.58 -28.92 10.52
CA ASN A 406 16.88 -29.45 10.90
C ASN A 406 17.11 -30.79 10.19
N THR A 407 18.18 -30.89 9.40
CA THR A 407 18.58 -32.15 8.71
C THR A 407 19.68 -32.92 9.46
N GLY A 408 20.07 -32.45 10.65
CA GLY A 408 21.06 -33.05 11.54
C GLY A 408 22.11 -32.04 12.02
N GLY A 409 22.43 -32.05 13.32
CA GLY A 409 23.37 -31.10 13.92
C GLY A 409 22.91 -29.64 13.77
N ASN A 410 23.79 -28.78 13.26
CA ASN A 410 23.50 -27.38 12.92
C ASN A 410 23.11 -27.18 11.45
N ASN A 411 22.73 -28.24 10.73
CA ASN A 411 22.32 -28.11 9.33
C ASN A 411 20.84 -27.73 9.23
N TRP A 412 20.58 -26.45 9.02
CA TRP A 412 19.24 -25.89 8.87
C TRP A 412 18.98 -25.49 7.43
N VAL A 413 17.91 -26.05 6.85
CA VAL A 413 17.50 -25.74 5.48
C VAL A 413 16.09 -25.19 5.44
N ARG A 414 15.86 -24.27 4.50
CA ARG A 414 14.51 -23.74 4.24
C ARG A 414 13.59 -24.86 3.76
N THR A 415 12.33 -24.83 4.18
CA THR A 415 11.27 -25.70 3.65
C THR A 415 10.02 -24.88 3.39
N ASN A 416 9.18 -25.31 2.45
CA ASN A 416 7.86 -24.73 2.24
C ASN A 416 6.75 -25.65 2.78
N ASP A 417 7.06 -26.88 3.17
CA ASP A 417 6.08 -27.81 3.71
C ASP A 417 5.92 -27.57 5.22
N PRO A 418 4.75 -27.11 5.68
CA PRO A 418 4.50 -26.90 7.10
C PRO A 418 4.49 -28.18 7.93
N ASN A 419 4.40 -29.36 7.33
CA ASN A 419 4.49 -30.63 8.08
C ASN A 419 5.94 -31.12 8.25
N ASP A 420 6.85 -30.68 7.37
CA ASP A 420 8.30 -31.00 7.41
C ASP A 420 9.09 -29.95 8.20
N ALA A 421 8.48 -28.82 8.52
CA ALA A 421 9.12 -27.72 9.24
C ALA A 421 9.36 -28.06 10.72
N THR A 422 10.58 -27.80 11.19
CA THR A 422 10.93 -27.92 12.61
C THR A 422 10.63 -26.61 13.36
N MET A 423 10.87 -25.45 12.73
CA MET A 423 10.58 -24.14 13.31
C MET A 423 10.22 -23.08 12.26
N SER A 424 9.64 -21.98 12.74
CA SER A 424 9.48 -20.74 11.98
C SER A 424 10.39 -19.65 12.54
N VAL A 425 11.08 -18.92 11.68
CA VAL A 425 12.07 -17.89 12.05
C VAL A 425 11.98 -16.70 11.09
N SER A 426 12.34 -15.50 11.53
CA SER A 426 12.50 -14.35 10.62
C SER A 426 13.61 -14.65 9.62
N GLU A 427 13.35 -14.38 8.34
CA GLU A 427 14.33 -14.55 7.27
C GLU A 427 15.61 -13.75 7.52
N ARG A 428 15.49 -12.54 8.10
CA ARG A 428 16.64 -11.71 8.46
C ARG A 428 17.52 -12.41 9.49
N LEU A 429 16.91 -12.92 10.56
CA LEU A 429 17.63 -13.60 11.63
C LEU A 429 18.29 -14.89 11.11
N PHE A 430 17.59 -15.64 10.27
CA PHE A 430 18.15 -16.84 9.64
C PHE A 430 19.36 -16.53 8.74
N ASN A 431 19.25 -15.50 7.89
CA ASN A 431 20.35 -15.10 7.02
C ASN A 431 21.56 -14.58 7.82
N ASP A 432 21.31 -13.83 8.89
CA ASP A 432 22.36 -13.34 9.79
C ASP A 432 23.08 -14.49 10.51
N TRP A 433 22.34 -15.47 11.01
CA TRP A 433 22.89 -16.69 11.58
C TRP A 433 23.78 -17.44 10.58
N GLN A 434 23.29 -17.66 9.36
CA GLN A 434 24.06 -18.33 8.29
C GLN A 434 25.35 -17.57 7.94
N ALA A 435 25.34 -16.24 8.03
CA ALA A 435 26.48 -15.41 7.67
C ALA A 435 27.52 -15.26 8.80
N LYS A 436 27.09 -15.26 10.07
CA LYS A 436 27.94 -14.84 11.19
C LYS A 436 28.33 -15.99 12.12
N GLU A 437 27.41 -16.90 12.45
CA GLU A 437 27.60 -17.87 13.53
C GLU A 437 26.94 -19.24 13.22
N PRO A 438 27.31 -19.91 12.10
CA PRO A 438 26.72 -21.19 11.73
C PRO A 438 27.06 -22.34 12.71
N ASP A 439 28.09 -22.15 13.55
CA ASP A 439 28.53 -23.13 14.55
C ASP A 439 27.67 -23.13 15.82
N THR A 440 26.88 -22.08 16.06
CA THR A 440 25.84 -22.04 17.10
C THR A 440 24.56 -22.68 16.55
N SER A 441 23.81 -23.43 17.37
CA SER A 441 22.51 -23.94 16.92
C SER A 441 21.57 -22.77 16.59
N LEU A 442 20.77 -22.90 15.52
CA LEU A 442 19.85 -21.85 15.11
C LEU A 442 18.85 -21.50 16.24
N GLU A 443 18.38 -22.48 17.01
CA GLU A 443 17.47 -22.23 18.13
C GLU A 443 18.08 -21.35 19.21
N GLU A 444 19.32 -21.64 19.58
CA GLU A 444 20.06 -20.84 20.57
C GLU A 444 20.27 -19.42 20.05
N TYR A 445 20.71 -19.27 18.79
CA TYR A 445 20.88 -17.97 18.15
C TYR A 445 19.57 -17.16 18.12
N VAL A 446 18.47 -17.81 17.74
CA VAL A 446 17.12 -17.20 17.75
C VAL A 446 16.75 -16.75 19.15
N GLN A 447 17.00 -17.55 20.18
CA GLN A 447 16.66 -17.20 21.55
C GLN A 447 17.48 -16.01 22.05
N GLN A 448 18.78 -15.96 21.75
CA GLN A 448 19.67 -14.87 22.14
C GLN A 448 19.29 -13.56 21.45
N HIS A 449 18.93 -13.59 20.16
CA HIS A 449 18.76 -12.38 19.36
C HIS A 449 17.29 -12.00 19.10
N ARG A 450 16.32 -12.73 19.63
CA ARG A 450 14.88 -12.49 19.38
C ARG A 450 14.45 -11.05 19.60
N SER A 451 15.02 -10.38 20.60
CA SER A 451 14.66 -8.99 20.96
C SER A 451 15.18 -7.94 19.97
N GLU A 452 16.23 -8.28 19.21
CA GLU A 452 16.86 -7.42 18.21
C GLU A 452 16.04 -7.37 16.91
N TYR A 453 15.41 -8.51 16.56
CA TYR A 453 14.62 -8.67 15.34
C TYR A 453 13.14 -8.32 15.55
N LYS A 454 12.89 -7.02 15.71
CA LYS A 454 11.53 -6.47 15.78
C LYS A 454 10.76 -6.69 14.46
N PRO A 455 9.41 -6.75 14.51
CA PRO A 455 8.56 -6.71 13.32
C PRO A 455 9.01 -5.67 12.29
N LEU A 456 9.15 -6.08 11.03
CA LEU A 456 9.61 -5.17 9.98
C LEU A 456 8.44 -4.30 9.52
N ILE A 457 8.54 -3.00 9.81
CA ILE A 457 7.52 -2.01 9.46
C ILE A 457 7.98 -1.20 8.25
N LYS A 458 7.12 -1.09 7.23
CA LYS A 458 7.37 -0.37 5.98
C LYS A 458 6.28 0.64 5.67
N ASN A 459 6.66 1.72 4.99
CA ASN A 459 5.70 2.58 4.31
C ASN A 459 5.34 1.92 2.97
N PRO A 460 4.04 1.83 2.60
CA PRO A 460 3.61 1.17 1.37
C PRO A 460 4.20 1.79 0.09
N GLU A 461 4.34 3.11 0.03
CA GLU A 461 4.88 3.80 -1.14
C GLU A 461 6.38 3.60 -1.24
N LEU A 462 7.08 3.57 -0.11
CA LEU A 462 8.50 3.22 -0.05
C LEU A 462 8.73 1.76 -0.51
N ALA A 463 7.89 0.82 -0.08
CA ALA A 463 8.00 -0.58 -0.51
C ALA A 463 7.75 -0.76 -2.02
N LYS A 464 6.83 0.02 -2.62
CA LYS A 464 6.64 0.04 -4.09
C LYS A 464 7.86 0.58 -4.81
N LEU A 465 8.49 1.62 -4.25
CA LEU A 465 9.70 2.22 -4.80
C LEU A 465 10.88 1.23 -4.74
N GLU A 466 11.06 0.55 -3.61
CA GLU A 466 12.05 -0.53 -3.45
C GLU A 466 11.87 -1.62 -4.50
N SER A 467 10.65 -2.15 -4.65
CA SER A 467 10.34 -3.20 -5.63
C SER A 467 10.60 -2.74 -7.07
N SER A 468 10.31 -1.47 -7.39
CA SER A 468 10.57 -0.91 -8.72
C SER A 468 12.07 -0.75 -9.00
N VAL A 469 12.87 -0.43 -7.98
CA VAL A 469 14.35 -0.36 -8.09
C VAL A 469 14.97 -1.76 -8.16
N GLU A 470 14.42 -2.73 -7.44
CA GLU A 470 14.86 -4.12 -7.52
C GLU A 470 14.60 -4.69 -8.92
N GLN A 471 13.43 -4.44 -9.49
CA GLN A 471 13.13 -4.80 -10.88
C GLN A 471 14.10 -4.15 -11.87
N LEU A 472 14.44 -2.87 -11.67
CA LEU A 472 15.45 -2.18 -12.48
C LEU A 472 16.83 -2.87 -12.37
N LEU A 473 17.24 -3.27 -11.17
CA LEU A 473 18.50 -3.97 -10.94
C LEU A 473 18.53 -5.35 -11.61
N GLU A 474 17.43 -6.12 -11.53
CA GLU A 474 17.31 -7.41 -12.20
C GLU A 474 17.36 -7.28 -13.72
N ASP A 475 16.63 -6.31 -14.28
CA ASP A 475 16.65 -6.04 -15.71
C ASP A 475 18.04 -5.58 -16.17
N ALA A 476 18.70 -4.71 -15.40
CA ALA A 476 20.08 -4.25 -15.65
C ALA A 476 21.07 -5.42 -15.70
N LYS A 477 20.99 -6.34 -14.73
CA LYS A 477 21.79 -7.57 -14.70
C LYS A 477 21.50 -8.46 -15.91
N ARG A 478 20.23 -8.65 -16.28
CA ARG A 478 19.84 -9.47 -17.44
C ARG A 478 20.43 -8.94 -18.75
N HIS A 479 20.62 -7.63 -18.87
CA HIS A 479 21.18 -6.99 -20.07
C HIS A 479 22.68 -6.70 -19.98
N ASN A 480 23.36 -7.10 -18.90
CA ASN A 480 24.76 -6.77 -18.63
C ASN A 480 25.05 -5.26 -18.81
N ASP A 481 24.19 -4.42 -18.23
CA ASP A 481 24.30 -2.97 -18.26
C ASP A 481 24.92 -2.46 -16.94
N ASP A 482 26.26 -2.38 -16.90
CA ASP A 482 27.01 -2.00 -15.70
C ASP A 482 26.60 -0.63 -15.15
N ILE A 483 26.29 0.32 -16.04
CA ILE A 483 25.86 1.68 -15.65
C ILE A 483 24.50 1.59 -14.95
N ALA A 484 23.55 0.86 -15.53
CA ALA A 484 22.24 0.65 -14.91
C ALA A 484 22.33 -0.12 -13.58
N ILE A 485 23.23 -1.10 -13.46
CA ILE A 485 23.48 -1.85 -12.22
C ILE A 485 23.95 -0.89 -11.12
N GLN A 486 24.93 -0.03 -11.42
CA GLN A 486 25.46 0.95 -10.46
C GLN A 486 24.39 1.97 -10.04
N ILE A 487 23.58 2.46 -10.99
CA ILE A 487 22.46 3.37 -10.71
C ILE A 487 21.45 2.70 -9.79
N ALA A 488 21.01 1.49 -10.12
CA ALA A 488 20.00 0.77 -9.34
C ALA A 488 20.51 0.44 -7.93
N ALA A 489 21.78 0.03 -7.78
CA ALA A 489 22.39 -0.20 -6.48
C ALA A 489 22.50 1.09 -5.64
N SER A 490 22.85 2.21 -6.27
CA SER A 490 22.90 3.53 -5.60
C SER A 490 21.51 3.98 -5.14
N LEU A 491 20.49 3.85 -6.01
CA LEU A 491 19.09 4.11 -5.66
C LEU A 491 18.64 3.24 -4.49
N GLN A 492 18.93 1.94 -4.53
CA GLN A 492 18.57 1.01 -3.46
C GLN A 492 19.18 1.43 -2.12
N LYS A 493 20.46 1.81 -2.11
CA LYS A 493 21.14 2.32 -0.91
C LYS A 493 20.48 3.61 -0.38
N GLN A 494 20.14 4.56 -1.24
CA GLN A 494 19.48 5.80 -0.81
C GLN A 494 18.07 5.54 -0.25
N ILE A 495 17.32 4.63 -0.87
CA ILE A 495 15.98 4.24 -0.42
C ILE A 495 16.03 3.57 0.96
N GLN A 496 16.99 2.68 1.21
CA GLN A 496 17.22 2.08 2.53
C GLN A 496 17.55 3.14 3.59
N GLN A 497 18.28 4.19 3.22
CA GLN A 497 18.56 5.30 4.12
C GLN A 497 17.31 6.14 4.40
N ILE A 498 16.41 6.33 3.42
CA ILE A 498 15.10 6.97 3.63
C ILE A 498 14.26 6.13 4.61
N GLU A 499 14.23 4.80 4.43
CA GLU A 499 13.53 3.88 5.34
C GLU A 499 14.04 4.02 6.78
N THR A 500 15.36 4.06 6.93
CA THR A 500 16.02 4.21 8.24
C THR A 500 15.68 5.53 8.91
N CYS A 501 15.72 6.64 8.17
CA CYS A 501 15.32 7.95 8.71
C CYS A 501 13.84 7.97 9.09
N TRP A 502 12.98 7.35 8.29
CA TRP A 502 11.53 7.33 8.53
C TRP A 502 11.17 6.51 9.79
N ARG A 503 11.78 5.35 9.97
CA ARG A 503 11.59 4.53 11.18
C ARG A 503 12.04 5.23 12.45
N ASN A 504 13.07 6.06 12.35
CA ASN A 504 13.63 6.82 13.46
C ASN A 504 12.99 8.20 13.64
N ASP A 505 11.87 8.49 12.97
CA ASP A 505 11.16 9.77 13.00
C ASP A 505 12.03 11.00 12.64
N LYS A 506 13.07 10.81 11.81
CA LYS A 506 13.98 11.88 11.36
C LYS A 506 13.45 12.53 10.09
N LYS A 507 12.35 13.29 10.20
CA LYS A 507 11.64 13.89 9.05
C LYS A 507 12.51 14.81 8.19
N ALA A 508 13.40 15.59 8.82
CA ALA A 508 14.33 16.48 8.09
C ALA A 508 15.32 15.66 7.24
N ASP A 509 15.94 14.63 7.81
CA ASP A 509 16.85 13.74 7.11
C ASP A 509 16.13 12.99 5.98
N CYS A 510 14.90 12.52 6.21
CA CYS A 510 14.07 11.92 5.16
C CYS A 510 13.89 12.88 3.98
N ARG A 511 13.57 14.16 4.26
CA ARG A 511 13.38 15.17 3.23
C ARG A 511 14.65 15.34 2.40
N GLN A 512 15.81 15.51 3.04
CA GLN A 512 17.08 15.65 2.34
C GLN A 512 17.40 14.43 1.46
N LYS A 513 17.20 13.22 1.98
CA LYS A 513 17.47 11.98 1.24
C LYS A 513 16.53 11.79 0.06
N ILE A 514 15.26 12.18 0.18
CA ILE A 514 14.31 12.18 -0.94
C ILE A 514 14.79 13.12 -2.06
N GLU A 515 15.26 14.32 -1.72
CA GLU A 515 15.80 15.25 -2.71
C GLU A 515 17.07 14.71 -3.38
N ASN A 516 17.93 14.00 -2.64
CA ASN A 516 19.08 13.30 -3.23
C ASN A 516 18.66 12.23 -4.24
N VAL A 517 17.60 11.45 -3.95
CA VAL A 517 17.05 10.46 -4.90
C VAL A 517 16.44 11.14 -6.12
N LYS A 518 15.73 12.28 -5.95
CA LYS A 518 15.21 13.08 -7.08
C LYS A 518 16.33 13.54 -8.00
N LEU A 519 17.41 14.08 -7.43
CA LEU A 519 18.58 14.52 -8.19
C LEU A 519 19.23 13.36 -8.95
N LEU A 520 19.39 12.20 -8.29
CA LEU A 520 19.95 11.01 -8.92
C LEU A 520 19.08 10.53 -10.10
N LEU A 521 17.75 10.44 -9.92
CA LEU A 521 16.82 10.06 -10.99
C LEU A 521 16.84 11.07 -12.15
N HIS A 522 16.92 12.36 -11.85
CA HIS A 522 17.02 13.41 -12.86
C HIS A 522 18.27 13.24 -13.73
N ASN A 523 19.43 13.08 -13.10
CA ASN A 523 20.71 12.89 -13.80
C ASN A 523 20.69 11.60 -14.63
N CYS A 524 20.13 10.51 -14.10
CA CYS A 524 19.98 9.25 -14.85
C CYS A 524 19.05 9.40 -16.06
N GLY A 525 17.98 10.20 -15.94
CA GLY A 525 17.07 10.52 -17.03
C GLY A 525 17.78 11.17 -18.23
N GLN A 526 18.72 12.07 -17.95
CA GLN A 526 19.54 12.72 -18.98
C GLN A 526 20.51 11.77 -19.67
N CYS A 527 20.95 10.70 -18.99
CA CYS A 527 21.89 9.71 -19.51
C CYS A 527 21.23 8.47 -20.13
N THR A 528 19.92 8.47 -20.37
CA THR A 528 19.20 7.27 -20.81
C THR A 528 19.62 6.70 -22.16
N GLU A 529 20.28 7.51 -23.00
CA GLU A 529 20.88 7.05 -24.27
C GLU A 529 22.08 6.11 -24.07
N TYR A 530 22.70 6.14 -22.89
CA TYR A 530 23.82 5.26 -22.53
C TYR A 530 23.36 3.96 -21.86
N LEU A 531 22.07 3.84 -21.53
CA LEU A 531 21.51 2.64 -20.92
C LEU A 531 21.13 1.64 -22.01
N LYS A 532 21.64 0.42 -21.89
CA LYS A 532 21.31 -0.72 -22.76
C LYS A 532 19.94 -1.33 -22.42
N LEU A 533 19.17 -0.71 -21.53
CA LEU A 533 17.88 -1.18 -21.06
C LEU A 533 16.72 -0.69 -21.92
N PRO A 534 16.01 -1.60 -22.62
CA PRO A 534 14.77 -1.24 -23.30
C PRO A 534 13.76 -0.77 -22.25
N LYS A 535 13.32 0.50 -22.36
CA LYS A 535 12.36 1.18 -21.46
C LYS A 535 12.95 1.79 -20.18
N ALA A 536 14.27 1.98 -20.07
CA ALA A 536 14.87 2.67 -18.91
C ALA A 536 14.18 3.99 -18.56
N ASN A 537 13.92 4.83 -19.58
CA ASN A 537 13.18 6.09 -19.42
C ASN A 537 11.80 5.93 -18.76
N ARG A 538 11.05 4.89 -19.13
CA ARG A 538 9.73 4.63 -18.55
C ARG A 538 9.84 4.24 -17.09
N ILE A 539 10.83 3.42 -16.73
CA ILE A 539 11.07 2.99 -15.35
C ILE A 539 11.50 4.19 -14.50
N LEU A 540 12.46 5.00 -14.95
CA LEU A 540 12.95 6.19 -14.24
C LEU A 540 11.85 7.25 -14.04
N ASN A 541 11.01 7.48 -15.06
CA ASN A 541 9.85 8.36 -14.92
C ASN A 541 8.84 7.82 -13.89
N HIS A 542 8.58 6.51 -13.93
CA HIS A 542 7.68 5.88 -12.94
C HIS A 542 8.23 5.98 -11.51
N LEU A 543 9.54 5.76 -11.32
CA LEU A 543 10.21 5.95 -10.03
C LEU A 543 10.09 7.40 -9.54
N SER A 544 10.22 8.38 -10.44
CA SER A 544 10.06 9.80 -10.11
C SER A 544 8.64 10.13 -9.66
N GLU A 545 7.62 9.58 -10.33
CA GLU A 545 6.21 9.73 -9.93
C GLU A 545 5.94 9.09 -8.56
N GLN A 546 6.46 7.88 -8.33
CA GLN A 546 6.34 7.19 -7.04
C GLN A 546 7.00 7.98 -5.91
N LEU A 547 8.15 8.61 -6.16
CA LEU A 547 8.87 9.40 -5.17
C LEU A 547 8.09 10.63 -4.69
N ILE A 548 7.31 11.27 -5.58
CA ILE A 548 6.42 12.39 -5.23
C ILE A 548 5.28 11.93 -4.31
N VAL A 549 4.64 10.81 -4.67
CA VAL A 549 3.58 10.20 -3.86
C VAL A 549 4.13 9.79 -2.49
N MET A 550 5.33 9.20 -2.47
CA MET A 550 6.03 8.77 -1.26
C MET A 550 6.38 9.97 -0.36
N LYS A 551 6.93 11.07 -0.90
CA LYS A 551 7.23 12.29 -0.13
C LYS A 551 5.97 12.81 0.56
N SER A 552 4.86 12.86 -0.17
CA SER A 552 3.57 13.31 0.37
C SER A 552 3.05 12.38 1.47
N SER A 553 3.23 11.07 1.31
CA SER A 553 2.83 10.05 2.30
C SER A 553 3.69 10.10 3.58
N LEU A 554 5.02 10.17 3.44
CA LEU A 554 5.97 10.13 4.54
C LEU A 554 5.97 11.42 5.37
N LEU A 555 5.92 12.57 4.70
CA LEU A 555 6.07 13.87 5.37
C LEU A 555 4.73 14.55 5.66
N GLY A 556 3.62 14.06 5.10
CA GLY A 556 2.30 14.69 5.23
C GLY A 556 2.19 16.05 4.52
N GLU A 557 3.19 16.40 3.71
CA GLU A 557 3.28 17.62 2.93
C GLU A 557 2.55 17.43 1.59
N LYS A 558 1.67 18.35 1.23
CA LYS A 558 1.12 18.38 -0.12
C LYS A 558 2.15 19.06 -1.02
N GLU A 559 2.97 18.26 -1.71
CA GLU A 559 3.68 18.78 -2.86
C GLU A 559 2.63 18.93 -3.99
N LYS A 560 2.38 20.16 -4.46
CA LYS A 560 1.68 20.31 -5.74
C LYS A 560 2.56 19.60 -6.76
N SER A 561 2.00 18.64 -7.51
CA SER A 561 2.71 18.02 -8.63
C SER A 561 3.18 19.13 -9.55
N THR A 562 4.45 19.49 -9.41
CA THR A 562 5.16 20.52 -10.15
C THR A 562 5.97 19.87 -11.26
N TYR A 563 5.67 18.62 -11.65
CA TYR A 563 6.23 18.06 -12.88
C TYR A 563 5.65 18.70 -14.15
N ALA A 564 4.73 19.66 -14.01
CA ALA A 564 4.40 20.64 -15.06
C ALA A 564 5.14 21.99 -14.91
N GLN A 565 5.89 22.19 -13.82
CA GLN A 565 6.64 23.40 -13.49
C GLN A 565 7.86 23.05 -12.60
N THR A 566 8.90 22.46 -13.19
CA THR A 566 10.28 22.56 -12.67
C THR A 566 10.59 24.04 -12.38
N PRO A 567 11.53 24.39 -11.49
CA PRO A 567 12.00 25.78 -11.39
C PRO A 567 12.33 26.23 -12.80
N SER A 568 11.75 27.34 -13.24
CA SER A 568 12.22 27.96 -14.46
C SER A 568 13.68 28.30 -14.22
N ILE A 569 14.59 27.48 -14.76
CA ILE A 569 15.61 28.06 -15.64
C ILE A 569 14.81 29.05 -16.47
N ASP A 570 15.17 30.32 -16.45
CA ASP A 570 14.48 31.34 -17.23
C ASP A 570 14.37 30.83 -18.67
N TRP A 571 13.20 30.26 -19.01
CA TRP A 571 12.90 29.69 -20.32
C TRP A 571 12.56 30.82 -21.29
N SER A 572 12.91 32.07 -20.96
CA SER A 572 13.19 33.12 -21.94
C SER A 572 14.37 32.75 -22.88
N ALA A 573 14.94 31.54 -22.76
CA ALA A 573 15.67 30.85 -23.82
C ALA A 573 14.88 30.92 -25.14
N LYS A 574 15.27 31.92 -25.92
CA LYS A 574 14.97 32.24 -27.31
C LYS A 574 14.12 31.19 -28.01
N LYS A 575 12.87 31.54 -28.34
CA LYS A 575 12.03 30.70 -29.18
C LYS A 575 12.53 30.81 -30.61
N ASP A 576 13.41 29.91 -31.01
CA ASP A 576 13.79 29.83 -32.42
C ASP A 576 12.67 29.21 -33.26
N PHE A 577 12.19 30.01 -34.21
CA PHE A 577 11.21 29.60 -35.19
C PHE A 577 11.91 29.15 -36.46
N MET A 578 11.39 28.12 -37.12
CA MET A 578 12.00 27.57 -38.32
C MET A 578 11.13 27.85 -39.55
N THR A 579 11.77 28.21 -40.65
CA THR A 579 11.13 28.33 -41.98
C THR A 579 11.96 27.56 -43.01
N ALA A 580 11.29 26.97 -44.00
CA ALA A 580 11.95 26.48 -45.20
C ALA A 580 12.37 27.67 -46.07
N ASP A 581 13.55 27.60 -46.70
CA ASP A 581 14.09 28.68 -47.55
C ASP A 581 13.45 28.78 -48.95
N ASN A 582 12.69 27.75 -49.34
CA ASN A 582 12.06 27.63 -50.66
C ASN A 582 10.56 27.32 -50.51
N GLU A 583 9.84 27.28 -51.65
CA GLU A 583 8.51 26.68 -51.72
C GLU A 583 8.54 25.26 -51.14
N ASP A 584 7.60 24.98 -50.24
CA ASP A 584 7.47 23.64 -49.64
C ASP A 584 6.70 22.68 -50.55
N ALA A 585 6.56 21.43 -50.12
CA ALA A 585 5.83 20.39 -50.83
C ALA A 585 4.34 20.70 -51.09
N LEU A 586 3.78 21.70 -50.42
CA LEU A 586 2.41 22.18 -50.61
C LEU A 586 2.34 23.41 -51.53
N GLY A 587 3.49 23.93 -51.98
CA GLY A 587 3.63 25.14 -52.80
C GLY A 587 3.67 26.44 -51.97
N PHE A 588 3.65 26.37 -50.64
CA PHE A 588 3.66 27.58 -49.81
C PHE A 588 5.06 28.20 -49.78
N LYS A 589 5.13 29.50 -50.06
CA LYS A 589 6.31 30.33 -49.77
C LYS A 589 6.27 30.73 -48.31
N THR A 590 7.35 30.46 -47.58
CA THR A 590 7.46 30.82 -46.15
C THR A 590 8.57 31.85 -45.97
N GLU A 591 8.29 32.98 -45.33
CA GLU A 591 9.28 34.02 -45.10
C GLU A 591 9.12 34.68 -43.73
N PHE A 592 10.20 35.28 -43.23
CA PHE A 592 10.20 36.11 -42.04
C PHE A 592 9.75 37.52 -42.40
N VAL A 593 8.83 38.07 -41.60
CA VAL A 593 8.31 39.43 -41.75
C VAL A 593 8.72 40.21 -40.51
N ASP A 594 9.53 41.25 -40.70
CA ASP A 594 10.10 42.04 -39.59
C ASP A 594 9.07 42.98 -38.92
N ASN A 595 7.90 43.16 -39.55
CA ASN A 595 6.77 43.91 -38.98
C ASN A 595 5.44 43.28 -39.36
N VAL A 596 4.71 42.77 -38.36
CA VAL A 596 3.39 42.16 -38.49
C VAL A 596 2.36 43.04 -39.23
N ALA A 597 2.47 44.37 -39.14
CA ALA A 597 1.57 45.27 -39.87
C ALA A 597 1.71 45.13 -41.40
N LYS A 598 2.88 44.69 -41.87
CA LYS A 598 3.19 44.47 -43.29
C LYS A 598 2.82 43.09 -43.79
N ILE A 599 2.09 42.29 -43.02
CA ILE A 599 1.84 40.89 -43.38
C ILE A 599 1.01 40.72 -44.66
N ASN A 600 0.27 41.75 -45.07
CA ASN A 600 -0.46 41.79 -46.33
C ASN A 600 0.27 42.58 -47.42
N GLU A 601 1.31 43.35 -47.09
CA GLU A 601 2.05 44.16 -48.05
C GLU A 601 2.87 43.28 -48.99
N GLY A 602 2.91 43.66 -50.27
CA GLY A 602 3.73 43.02 -51.30
C GLY A 602 3.18 41.70 -51.86
N ILE A 603 2.06 41.19 -51.34
CA ILE A 603 1.40 39.99 -51.90
C ILE A 603 0.95 40.29 -53.33
N ASP A 604 0.30 41.44 -53.56
CA ASP A 604 -0.18 41.80 -54.91
C ASP A 604 0.93 42.09 -55.94
N ALA A 605 2.06 42.65 -55.51
CA ALA A 605 3.15 43.05 -56.40
C ALA A 605 4.01 41.85 -56.85
N ARG A 606 4.35 40.93 -55.94
CA ARG A 606 5.22 39.77 -56.24
C ARG A 606 4.53 38.63 -56.99
N ILE A 607 3.20 38.56 -56.90
CA ILE A 607 2.39 37.59 -57.64
C ILE A 607 2.51 37.82 -59.16
N SER A 608 2.67 39.07 -59.61
CA SER A 608 2.80 39.40 -61.04
C SER A 608 4.07 38.83 -61.69
N GLU A 609 5.16 38.62 -60.94
CA GLU A 609 6.41 38.05 -61.45
C GLU A 609 6.39 36.52 -61.56
N THR A 610 5.44 35.83 -60.91
CA THR A 610 5.40 34.35 -60.87
C THR A 610 4.34 33.75 -61.81
N ALA A 611 3.50 34.58 -62.43
CA ALA A 611 2.32 34.14 -63.20
C ALA A 611 2.60 33.44 -64.55
N ASN A 612 3.87 33.18 -64.91
CA ASN A 612 4.26 32.51 -66.16
C ASN A 612 4.77 31.05 -65.99
N CYS A 613 4.67 30.45 -64.80
CA CYS A 613 5.11 29.06 -64.59
C CYS A 613 3.96 28.04 -64.72
N THR A 614 3.43 27.86 -65.93
CA THR A 614 2.47 26.80 -66.23
C THR A 614 3.20 25.55 -66.72
N ALA A 615 3.82 24.81 -65.79
CA ALA A 615 4.15 23.38 -65.83
C ALA A 615 5.34 23.11 -64.89
N VAL A 616 5.08 22.61 -63.68
CA VAL A 616 6.13 22.06 -62.81
C VAL A 616 6.51 20.69 -63.35
N GLN A 617 7.54 20.64 -64.20
CA GLN A 617 8.29 19.41 -64.39
C GLN A 617 9.10 19.15 -63.13
N SER A 618 9.00 17.91 -62.64
CA SER A 618 9.70 17.39 -61.46
C SER A 618 11.22 17.38 -61.69
N GLU A 619 11.88 18.52 -61.47
CA GLU A 619 13.32 18.53 -61.20
C GLU A 619 13.58 17.91 -59.82
N THR A 620 14.68 17.18 -59.72
CA THR A 620 15.08 16.42 -58.53
C THR A 620 15.12 17.34 -57.31
N ALA A 621 14.25 17.06 -56.33
CA ALA A 621 14.09 17.84 -55.12
C ALA A 621 15.43 17.96 -54.37
N GLY A 622 16.05 19.14 -54.44
CA GLY A 622 17.17 19.50 -53.58
C GLY A 622 16.75 19.43 -52.11
N THR A 623 17.68 19.06 -51.22
CA THR A 623 17.43 18.97 -49.78
C THR A 623 16.94 20.32 -49.25
N VAL A 624 15.76 20.35 -48.63
CA VAL A 624 15.17 21.59 -48.09
C VAL A 624 16.07 22.13 -46.98
N LYS A 625 16.58 23.35 -47.16
CA LYS A 625 17.33 24.07 -46.12
C LYS A 625 16.34 24.80 -45.22
N PHE A 626 16.52 24.64 -43.91
CA PHE A 626 15.74 25.34 -42.90
C PHE A 626 16.58 26.46 -42.28
N LYS A 627 15.98 27.63 -42.08
CA LYS A 627 16.55 28.72 -41.28
C LYS A 627 15.83 28.79 -39.95
N SER A 628 16.60 28.93 -38.87
CA SER A 628 16.10 29.26 -37.54
C SER A 628 16.26 30.77 -37.29
N LYS A 629 15.23 31.42 -36.74
CA LYS A 629 15.28 32.81 -36.26
C LYS A 629 14.36 32.97 -35.05
N GLU A 630 14.85 33.63 -34.02
CA GLU A 630 14.03 34.11 -32.91
C GLU A 630 13.12 35.26 -33.39
N LEU A 631 11.81 35.14 -33.17
CA LEU A 631 10.85 36.20 -33.50
C LEU A 631 10.65 37.16 -32.33
N LYS A 632 10.78 38.46 -32.59
CA LYS A 632 10.38 39.53 -31.66
C LYS A 632 8.87 39.77 -31.71
N GLU A 633 8.35 40.52 -30.74
CA GLU A 633 6.91 40.78 -30.57
C GLU A 633 6.20 41.25 -31.86
N ASN A 634 6.88 42.11 -32.63
CA ASN A 634 6.40 42.68 -33.89
C ASN A 634 6.81 41.88 -35.14
N GLU A 635 7.52 40.77 -35.00
CA GLU A 635 7.91 39.91 -36.12
C GLU A 635 6.94 38.72 -36.26
N ALA A 636 6.84 38.18 -37.47
CA ALA A 636 6.05 36.99 -37.74
C ALA A 636 6.69 36.15 -38.84
N ILE A 637 6.27 34.88 -38.91
CA ILE A 637 6.42 34.06 -40.11
C ILE A 637 5.14 34.18 -40.91
N ARG A 638 5.28 34.49 -42.20
CA ARG A 638 4.20 34.45 -43.18
C ARG A 638 4.41 33.21 -44.06
N ALA A 639 3.37 32.39 -44.20
CA ALA A 639 3.31 31.35 -45.21
C ALA A 639 2.14 31.64 -46.15
N TYR A 640 2.39 31.71 -47.46
CA TYR A 640 1.34 32.04 -48.42
C TYR A 640 1.41 31.22 -49.70
N LEU A 641 0.26 31.03 -50.34
CA LEU A 641 0.08 30.35 -51.62
C LEU A 641 -1.03 31.06 -52.41
N ASP A 642 -0.75 31.39 -53.66
CA ASP A 642 -1.74 31.93 -54.59
C ASP A 642 -2.39 30.77 -55.38
N PHE A 643 -3.71 30.64 -55.25
CA PHE A 643 -4.51 29.66 -55.98
C PHE A 643 -5.08 30.23 -57.29
N GLY A 644 -4.72 31.47 -57.65
CA GLY A 644 -5.19 32.17 -58.84
C GLY A 644 -6.43 33.02 -58.61
N ALA A 645 -7.05 33.48 -59.70
CA ALA A 645 -8.32 34.20 -59.69
C ALA A 645 -9.38 33.39 -60.42
N GLU A 646 -10.64 33.47 -59.97
CA GLU A 646 -11.77 33.08 -60.81
C GLU A 646 -11.95 34.09 -61.94
N ASP A 647 -12.47 33.65 -63.09
CA ASP A 647 -12.81 34.48 -64.24
C ASP A 647 -13.66 35.69 -63.80
N GLY A 648 -13.02 36.83 -63.54
CA GLY A 648 -13.68 38.11 -63.28
C GLY A 648 -13.72 38.64 -61.83
N GLY A 649 -13.03 38.08 -60.83
CA GLY A 649 -12.86 38.84 -59.58
C GLY A 649 -12.49 38.08 -58.30
N ASN A 650 -11.58 38.69 -57.54
CA ASN A 650 -11.00 38.30 -56.25
C ASN A 650 -10.01 37.12 -56.29
N LYS A 651 -8.73 37.43 -56.03
CA LYS A 651 -7.66 36.42 -55.87
C LYS A 651 -7.97 35.46 -54.72
N LYS A 652 -7.67 34.18 -54.92
CA LYS A 652 -7.77 33.13 -53.92
C LYS A 652 -6.41 32.92 -53.29
N ILE A 653 -6.22 33.46 -52.08
CA ILE A 653 -4.91 33.45 -51.42
C ILE A 653 -5.02 32.67 -50.13
N GLY A 654 -4.25 31.58 -50.02
CA GLY A 654 -3.97 30.94 -48.75
C GLY A 654 -2.91 31.75 -48.00
N LEU A 655 -3.22 32.25 -46.81
CA LEU A 655 -2.31 33.09 -46.03
C LEU A 655 -2.34 32.70 -44.55
N LEU A 656 -1.19 32.28 -44.03
CA LEU A 656 -1.00 31.91 -42.63
C LEU A 656 0.04 32.83 -41.98
N LYS A 657 -0.26 33.22 -40.75
CA LYS A 657 0.61 34.03 -39.88
C LYS A 657 1.00 33.23 -38.65
N GLN A 658 2.29 33.10 -38.34
CA GLN A 658 2.76 32.65 -37.04
C GLN A 658 3.48 33.78 -36.31
N ASP A 659 3.01 34.13 -35.11
CA ASP A 659 3.65 35.16 -34.29
C ASP A 659 4.70 34.59 -33.32
N HIS A 660 5.40 35.49 -32.62
CA HIS A 660 6.41 35.19 -31.61
C HIS A 660 5.92 34.32 -30.42
N THR A 661 4.61 34.17 -30.24
CA THR A 661 4.06 33.27 -29.21
C THR A 661 3.98 31.82 -29.69
N GLY A 662 4.02 31.59 -31.00
CA GLY A 662 3.75 30.31 -31.65
C GLY A 662 2.32 30.18 -32.16
N LYS A 663 1.48 31.21 -32.02
CA LYS A 663 0.10 31.19 -32.50
C LYS A 663 0.07 31.28 -34.02
N VAL A 664 -0.54 30.29 -34.68
CA VAL A 664 -0.75 30.28 -36.13
C VAL A 664 -2.19 30.72 -36.44
N THR A 665 -2.33 31.84 -37.14
CA THR A 665 -3.59 32.46 -37.53
C THR A 665 -3.80 32.31 -39.03
N ASP A 666 -4.98 31.86 -39.43
CA ASP A 666 -5.41 31.82 -40.82
C ASP A 666 -6.00 33.18 -41.21
N LEU A 667 -5.44 33.77 -42.26
CA LEU A 667 -5.80 35.05 -42.88
C LEU A 667 -6.12 34.87 -44.36
N SER A 668 -6.41 33.63 -44.78
CA SER A 668 -6.73 33.30 -46.17
C SER A 668 -8.01 33.98 -46.64
N SER A 669 -8.17 34.09 -47.96
CA SER A 669 -9.40 34.63 -48.55
C SER A 669 -10.62 33.73 -48.29
N ASP A 670 -11.80 34.32 -48.13
CA ASP A 670 -13.01 33.55 -47.79
C ASP A 670 -13.52 32.66 -48.95
N ASN A 671 -13.04 32.90 -50.18
CA ASN A 671 -13.46 32.23 -51.42
C ASN A 671 -12.63 30.98 -51.78
N LEU A 672 -11.86 30.42 -50.84
CA LEU A 672 -11.12 29.18 -51.07
C LEU A 672 -12.04 27.97 -51.26
N ALA A 673 -11.77 27.17 -52.30
CA ALA A 673 -12.41 25.89 -52.56
C ALA A 673 -12.04 24.85 -51.48
N THR A 674 -12.77 23.72 -51.45
CA THR A 674 -12.62 22.71 -50.39
C THR A 674 -11.22 22.12 -50.35
N ASP A 675 -10.61 21.91 -51.51
CA ASP A 675 -9.26 21.37 -51.68
C ASP A 675 -8.17 22.39 -51.33
N GLU A 676 -8.35 23.65 -51.73
CA GLU A 676 -7.50 24.77 -51.35
C GLU A 676 -7.48 24.96 -49.82
N LYS A 677 -8.67 24.93 -49.18
CA LYS A 677 -8.80 24.95 -47.71
C LYS A 677 -8.08 23.77 -47.05
N ALA A 678 -8.09 22.59 -47.66
CA ALA A 678 -7.39 21.42 -47.13
C ALA A 678 -5.87 21.62 -47.17
N ARG A 679 -5.33 22.24 -48.22
CA ARG A 679 -3.90 22.59 -48.32
C ARG A 679 -3.49 23.62 -47.28
N VAL A 680 -4.28 24.70 -47.11
CA VAL A 680 -4.05 25.71 -46.05
C VAL A 680 -4.07 25.07 -44.67
N ALA A 681 -5.10 24.27 -44.37
CA ALA A 681 -5.23 23.58 -43.08
C ALA A 681 -4.04 22.67 -42.77
N PHE A 682 -3.54 21.98 -43.79
CA PHE A 682 -2.43 21.06 -43.66
C PHE A 682 -1.10 21.79 -43.42
N LYS A 683 -0.85 22.90 -44.12
CA LYS A 683 0.27 23.81 -43.82
C LYS A 683 0.18 24.39 -42.41
N GLN A 684 -1.00 24.80 -41.97
CA GLN A 684 -1.22 25.31 -40.62
C GLN A 684 -0.88 24.25 -39.55
N ALA A 685 -1.27 23.00 -39.77
CA ALA A 685 -0.91 21.88 -38.90
C ALA A 685 0.61 21.63 -38.86
N GLN A 686 1.31 21.72 -40.00
CA GLN A 686 2.77 21.64 -40.03
C GLN A 686 3.41 22.75 -39.19
N MET A 687 2.95 24.00 -39.33
CA MET A 687 3.48 25.13 -38.55
C MET A 687 3.26 24.96 -37.04
N PHE A 688 2.15 24.36 -36.61
CA PHE A 688 1.95 23.99 -35.20
C PHE A 688 2.94 22.94 -34.73
N LEU A 689 3.14 21.87 -35.50
CA LEU A 689 4.01 20.76 -35.10
C LEU A 689 5.49 21.13 -35.13
N MET A 690 5.93 22.01 -36.04
CA MET A 690 7.32 22.53 -36.08
C MET A 690 7.70 23.30 -34.80
N GLN A 691 6.72 23.87 -34.10
CA GLN A 691 6.94 24.59 -32.84
C GLN A 691 6.64 23.77 -31.59
N TRP A 692 5.96 22.62 -31.74
CA TRP A 692 5.58 21.81 -30.61
C TRP A 692 6.79 21.06 -30.03
N LYS A 693 6.98 21.15 -28.70
CA LYS A 693 8.02 20.45 -27.96
C LYS A 693 7.40 19.34 -27.10
N PRO A 694 8.05 18.18 -26.90
CA PRO A 694 7.62 17.21 -25.89
C PRO A 694 7.38 17.90 -24.54
N GLY A 695 6.16 17.76 -24.00
CA GLY A 695 5.74 18.42 -22.76
C GLY A 695 5.27 19.88 -22.90
N GLY A 696 5.29 20.47 -24.12
CA GLY A 696 4.90 21.86 -24.40
C GLY A 696 3.40 22.16 -24.36
N GLY A 697 2.59 21.27 -23.78
CA GLY A 697 1.14 21.42 -23.65
C GLY A 697 0.33 20.98 -24.88
N ASP A 698 -0.96 21.29 -24.84
CA ASP A 698 -1.96 20.92 -25.84
C ASP A 698 -1.90 21.87 -27.05
N ILE A 699 -2.01 21.35 -28.28
CA ILE A 699 -2.25 22.19 -29.46
C ILE A 699 -3.72 22.61 -29.43
N THR A 700 -3.96 23.92 -29.32
CA THR A 700 -5.31 24.48 -29.22
C THR A 700 -5.74 25.16 -30.52
N ILE A 701 -6.72 24.59 -31.21
CA ILE A 701 -7.32 25.17 -32.41
C ILE A 701 -8.40 26.18 -32.00
N ARG A 702 -8.33 27.40 -32.56
CA ARG A 702 -9.28 28.50 -32.35
C ARG A 702 -9.60 29.16 -33.68
N GLY A 703 -10.81 29.69 -33.81
CA GLY A 703 -11.26 30.38 -35.01
C GLY A 703 -12.78 30.31 -35.17
N PRO A 704 -13.35 31.12 -36.09
CA PRO A 704 -14.79 31.10 -36.37
C PRO A 704 -15.20 30.05 -37.42
N ASP A 705 -14.32 29.68 -38.36
CA ASP A 705 -14.63 28.70 -39.41
C ASP A 705 -14.49 27.25 -38.88
N LYS A 706 -15.64 26.60 -38.68
CA LYS A 706 -15.75 25.20 -38.25
C LYS A 706 -15.15 24.22 -39.26
N ASP A 707 -15.35 24.44 -40.55
CA ASP A 707 -14.87 23.54 -41.60
C ASP A 707 -13.35 23.57 -41.66
N MET A 708 -12.75 24.77 -41.66
CA MET A 708 -11.30 24.93 -41.57
C MET A 708 -10.74 24.29 -40.29
N ALA A 709 -11.36 24.52 -39.13
CA ALA A 709 -10.94 23.91 -37.87
C ALA A 709 -10.95 22.37 -37.91
N ASN A 710 -11.96 21.76 -38.54
CA ASN A 710 -12.00 20.30 -38.72
C ASN A 710 -10.90 19.80 -39.66
N LYS A 711 -10.58 20.53 -40.73
CA LYS A 711 -9.47 20.21 -41.64
C LYS A 711 -8.11 20.32 -40.95
N VAL A 712 -7.89 21.33 -40.11
CA VAL A 712 -6.66 21.48 -39.31
C VAL A 712 -6.53 20.34 -38.31
N TYR A 713 -7.64 19.99 -37.63
CA TYR A 713 -7.67 18.86 -36.70
C TYR A 713 -7.33 17.55 -37.42
N ALA A 714 -7.98 17.27 -38.55
CA ALA A 714 -7.71 16.09 -39.35
C ALA A 714 -6.24 16.04 -39.83
N SER A 715 -5.67 17.19 -40.19
CA SER A 715 -4.27 17.31 -40.61
C SER A 715 -3.30 16.99 -39.47
N LEU A 716 -3.56 17.51 -38.27
CA LEU A 716 -2.77 17.19 -37.08
C LEU A 716 -2.85 15.70 -36.72
N LEU A 717 -4.02 15.06 -36.88
CA LEU A 717 -4.18 13.62 -36.65
C LEU A 717 -3.38 12.79 -37.66
N LEU A 718 -3.44 13.16 -38.95
CA LEU A 718 -2.70 12.49 -40.01
C LEU A 718 -1.19 12.56 -39.75
N LEU A 719 -0.67 13.77 -39.49
CA LEU A 719 0.75 13.98 -39.21
C LEU A 719 1.20 13.30 -37.91
N LYS A 720 0.31 13.22 -36.91
CA LYS A 720 0.54 12.50 -35.65
C LYS A 720 0.66 10.98 -35.82
N GLU A 721 -0.04 10.39 -36.79
CA GLU A 721 0.11 8.95 -37.11
C GLU A 721 1.45 8.67 -37.79
N SER A 722 1.94 9.62 -38.59
CA SER A 722 3.14 9.44 -39.42
C SER A 722 4.46 9.57 -38.65
N ASP A 723 4.49 10.15 -37.45
CA ASP A 723 5.69 10.25 -36.61
C ASP A 723 5.42 9.87 -35.13
N PRO A 724 6.14 8.85 -34.59
CA PRO A 724 6.02 8.45 -33.18
C PRO A 724 6.19 9.58 -32.16
N LYS A 725 6.99 10.62 -32.45
CA LYS A 725 7.24 11.76 -31.55
C LYS A 725 5.98 12.55 -31.21
N PHE A 726 5.01 12.58 -32.12
CA PHE A 726 3.78 13.34 -31.94
C PHE A 726 2.63 12.53 -31.31
N LYS A 727 2.82 11.22 -31.02
CA LYS A 727 1.78 10.37 -30.44
C LYS A 727 1.21 10.91 -29.12
N GLN A 728 2.03 11.61 -28.35
CA GLN A 728 1.66 12.22 -27.07
C GLN A 728 1.02 13.61 -27.18
N VAL A 729 1.02 14.23 -28.36
CA VAL A 729 0.39 15.53 -28.60
C VAL A 729 -1.11 15.40 -28.36
N LYS A 730 -1.64 16.20 -27.44
CA LYS A 730 -3.07 16.34 -27.24
C LYS A 730 -3.56 17.52 -28.06
N ILE A 731 -4.58 17.28 -28.88
CA ILE A 731 -5.20 18.28 -29.74
C ILE A 731 -6.52 18.67 -29.07
N VAL A 732 -6.72 19.97 -28.86
CA VAL A 732 -7.93 20.55 -28.30
C VAL A 732 -8.47 21.55 -29.31
N SER A 733 -9.78 21.52 -29.57
CA SER A 733 -10.43 22.55 -30.38
C SER A 733 -11.43 23.30 -29.51
N LEU A 734 -11.38 24.63 -29.58
CA LEU A 734 -12.34 25.53 -28.93
C LEU A 734 -13.37 26.08 -29.95
N VAL A 735 -13.34 25.60 -31.19
CA VAL A 735 -14.25 26.02 -32.25
C VAL A 735 -15.57 25.25 -32.12
N ALA A 736 -16.68 25.98 -32.05
CA ALA A 736 -17.99 25.38 -31.88
C ALA A 736 -18.29 24.35 -32.99
N GLY A 737 -18.57 23.11 -32.59
CA GLY A 737 -18.86 22.00 -33.50
C GLY A 737 -17.64 21.27 -34.08
N CYS A 738 -16.42 21.66 -33.72
CA CYS A 738 -15.19 20.91 -34.03
C CYS A 738 -14.77 20.08 -32.81
N ASN A 739 -15.32 18.86 -32.67
CA ASN A 739 -15.10 18.01 -31.49
C ASN A 739 -14.04 16.92 -31.70
N GLY A 740 -13.41 16.88 -32.89
CA GLY A 740 -12.51 15.78 -33.28
C GLY A 740 -13.23 14.43 -33.47
N PRO A 741 -12.46 13.34 -33.67
CA PRO A 741 -13.02 12.00 -33.87
C PRO A 741 -13.63 11.42 -32.60
N LYS A 742 -14.75 10.71 -32.73
CA LYS A 742 -15.25 9.82 -31.67
C LYS A 742 -14.28 8.62 -31.50
N LYS A 743 -14.27 8.00 -30.32
CA LYS A 743 -13.37 6.87 -29.97
C LYS A 743 -13.37 5.80 -31.08
N GLY A 744 -12.19 5.50 -31.65
CA GLY A 744 -12.01 4.54 -32.74
C GLY A 744 -12.33 5.07 -34.17
N GLY A 745 -12.69 6.34 -34.32
CA GLY A 745 -13.10 6.94 -35.59
C GLY A 745 -12.05 7.83 -36.29
N GLN A 746 -10.78 7.75 -35.92
CA GLN A 746 -9.72 8.66 -36.39
C GLN A 746 -9.54 8.61 -37.93
N ALA A 747 -9.34 7.43 -38.51
CA ALA A 747 -9.22 7.26 -39.96
C ALA A 747 -10.46 7.77 -40.73
N LYS A 748 -11.67 7.55 -40.19
CA LYS A 748 -12.92 8.05 -40.78
C LYS A 748 -12.97 9.58 -40.76
N PHE A 749 -12.54 10.20 -39.66
CA PHE A 749 -12.49 11.66 -39.53
C PHE A 749 -11.47 12.29 -40.49
N ILE A 750 -10.29 11.69 -40.62
CA ILE A 750 -9.27 12.11 -41.60
C ILE A 750 -9.85 12.02 -43.01
N LYS A 751 -10.43 10.87 -43.38
CA LYS A 751 -11.05 10.68 -44.71
C LYS A 751 -12.16 11.68 -44.99
N GLN A 752 -13.00 11.98 -44.00
CA GLN A 752 -14.13 12.90 -44.17
C GLN A 752 -13.69 14.33 -44.48
N HIS A 753 -12.59 14.81 -43.89
CA HIS A 753 -12.19 16.21 -43.98
C HIS A 753 -11.01 16.46 -44.92
N LEU A 754 -10.19 15.45 -45.21
CA LEU A 754 -9.02 15.54 -46.10
C LEU A 754 -9.09 14.58 -47.30
N GLY A 755 -10.16 13.79 -47.46
CA GLY A 755 -10.27 12.76 -48.50
C GLY A 755 -9.32 11.58 -48.31
N THR A 756 -9.34 10.63 -49.24
CA THR A 756 -8.36 9.52 -49.28
C THR A 756 -7.08 9.95 -50.01
N THR A 757 -6.11 9.04 -50.11
CA THR A 757 -4.89 9.25 -50.92
C THR A 757 -5.17 9.34 -52.41
N ASP A 758 -6.29 8.75 -52.86
CA ASP A 758 -6.58 8.53 -54.28
C ASP A 758 -7.60 9.55 -54.82
N ASP A 759 -8.50 10.03 -53.97
CA ASP A 759 -9.60 10.94 -54.31
C ASP A 759 -9.58 12.26 -53.52
N GLY A 760 -8.58 12.45 -52.66
CA GLY A 760 -8.51 13.60 -51.76
C GLY A 760 -7.74 14.80 -52.34
N PRO A 761 -7.97 16.01 -51.79
CA PRO A 761 -7.28 17.24 -52.18
C PRO A 761 -5.77 17.24 -51.94
N LEU A 762 -5.27 16.29 -51.15
CA LEU A 762 -3.86 16.01 -50.92
C LEU A 762 -3.56 14.61 -51.46
N ASN A 763 -2.89 14.55 -52.61
CA ASN A 763 -2.45 13.28 -53.17
C ASN A 763 -1.39 12.62 -52.26
N LYS A 764 -1.14 11.33 -52.51
CA LYS A 764 -0.18 10.54 -51.73
C LYS A 764 1.20 11.20 -51.63
N ASP A 765 1.73 11.68 -52.75
CA ASP A 765 3.07 12.27 -52.81
C ASP A 765 3.19 13.55 -51.96
N MET A 766 2.18 14.42 -52.00
CA MET A 766 2.13 15.63 -51.17
C MET A 766 2.10 15.28 -49.67
N ARG A 767 1.33 14.25 -49.29
CA ARG A 767 1.27 13.79 -47.89
C ARG A 767 2.62 13.23 -47.43
N GLU A 768 3.26 12.41 -48.25
CA GLU A 768 4.55 11.78 -47.94
C GLU A 768 5.68 12.80 -47.86
N ARG A 769 5.75 13.74 -48.81
CA ARG A 769 6.77 14.81 -48.79
C ARG A 769 6.62 15.74 -47.59
N ALA A 770 5.40 16.13 -47.26
CA ALA A 770 5.15 16.99 -46.09
C ALA A 770 5.47 16.31 -44.75
N VAL A 771 5.27 14.99 -44.65
CA VAL A 771 5.72 14.19 -43.49
C VAL A 771 7.24 14.17 -43.44
N GLN A 772 7.90 14.02 -44.59
CA GLN A 772 9.36 14.01 -44.69
C GLN A 772 9.96 15.37 -44.29
N GLU A 773 9.38 16.48 -44.76
CA GLU A 773 9.78 17.85 -44.37
C GLU A 773 9.67 18.07 -42.86
N LEU A 774 8.61 17.57 -42.21
CA LEU A 774 8.47 17.66 -40.75
C LEU A 774 9.55 16.86 -40.01
N ARG A 775 9.91 15.67 -40.52
CA ARG A 775 11.00 14.86 -39.96
C ARG A 775 12.34 15.56 -40.12
N GLU A 776 12.59 16.19 -41.26
CA GLU A 776 13.80 16.93 -41.55
C GLU A 776 13.91 18.20 -40.70
N ALA A 777 12.83 18.98 -40.58
CA ALA A 777 12.75 20.14 -39.70
C ALA A 777 13.01 19.77 -38.22
N GLY A 778 12.38 18.68 -37.75
CA GLY A 778 12.60 18.17 -36.40
C GLY A 778 14.02 17.67 -36.16
N SER A 779 14.68 17.13 -37.18
CA SER A 779 16.07 16.65 -37.12
C SER A 779 17.10 17.79 -37.24
N ALA A 780 16.80 18.84 -38.00
CA ALA A 780 17.59 20.06 -38.09
C ALA A 780 17.60 20.81 -36.75
N LYS A 781 16.43 21.03 -36.13
CA LYS A 781 16.30 21.66 -34.80
C LYS A 781 17.06 20.91 -33.70
N PHE A 782 17.13 19.58 -33.82
CA PHE A 782 17.90 18.75 -32.90
C PHE A 782 19.41 18.92 -33.10
N ARG A 783 19.89 18.99 -34.36
CA ARG A 783 21.30 19.21 -34.69
C ARG A 783 21.81 20.59 -34.26
N ASP A 784 21.04 21.65 -34.54
CA ASP A 784 21.43 23.02 -34.17
C ASP A 784 21.51 23.15 -32.65
N ARG A 785 20.54 22.60 -31.92
CA ARG A 785 20.54 22.63 -30.46
C ARG A 785 21.64 21.79 -29.82
N LEU A 786 22.03 20.67 -30.45
CA LEU A 786 23.20 19.89 -30.04
C LEU A 786 24.51 20.68 -30.20
N SER A 787 24.60 21.51 -31.25
CA SER A 787 25.76 22.37 -31.46
C SER A 787 25.84 23.53 -30.44
N GLU A 788 24.69 24.13 -30.10
CA GLU A 788 24.61 25.16 -29.05
C GLU A 788 24.92 24.59 -27.67
N MET A 789 24.38 23.43 -27.33
CA MET A 789 24.70 22.76 -26.07
C MET A 789 26.18 22.42 -25.98
N ARG A 790 26.82 21.94 -27.07
CA ARG A 790 28.28 21.71 -27.09
C ARG A 790 29.06 23.00 -26.86
N GLN A 791 28.68 24.10 -27.51
CA GLN A 791 29.32 25.40 -27.27
C GLN A 791 29.09 25.95 -25.85
N GLU A 792 27.96 25.63 -25.23
CA GLU A 792 27.64 26.04 -23.86
C GLU A 792 28.36 25.19 -22.80
N PHE A 793 28.61 23.90 -23.09
CA PHE A 793 29.45 23.01 -22.28
C PHE A 793 30.96 23.28 -22.44
N GLU A 794 31.39 23.83 -23.58
CA GLU A 794 32.77 24.28 -23.80
C GLU A 794 33.05 25.64 -23.17
N LYS A 795 32.02 26.38 -22.71
CA LYS A 795 32.24 27.57 -21.88
C LYS A 795 32.71 27.10 -20.49
N PRO A 796 33.84 27.60 -19.98
CA PRO A 796 34.27 27.29 -18.62
C PRO A 796 33.16 27.68 -17.64
N PRO A 797 32.92 26.89 -16.58
CA PRO A 797 31.86 27.16 -15.63
C PRO A 797 32.00 28.58 -15.10
N VAL A 798 30.92 29.35 -15.17
CA VAL A 798 30.85 30.68 -14.57
C VAL A 798 31.08 30.48 -13.08
N GLN A 799 32.25 30.88 -12.60
CA GLN A 799 32.58 30.87 -11.18
C GLN A 799 31.43 31.53 -10.42
N SER A 800 30.94 30.84 -9.39
CA SER A 800 29.87 31.36 -8.56
C SER A 800 30.28 32.73 -7.99
N ARG A 801 29.30 33.60 -7.74
CA ARG A 801 29.55 34.91 -7.14
C ARG A 801 30.29 34.78 -5.80
N GLU A 802 30.06 33.69 -5.07
CA GLU A 802 30.81 33.33 -3.86
C GLU A 802 32.27 32.94 -4.15
N GLU A 803 32.57 32.21 -5.23
CA GLU A 803 33.96 31.92 -5.63
C GLU A 803 34.68 33.18 -6.15
N GLN A 804 33.98 34.09 -6.82
CA GLN A 804 34.53 35.38 -7.22
C GLN A 804 34.78 36.29 -6.02
N GLU A 805 33.88 36.31 -5.03
CA GLU A 805 34.03 37.06 -3.77
C GLU A 805 35.11 36.44 -2.87
N GLN A 806 35.27 35.11 -2.85
CA GLN A 806 36.38 34.43 -2.15
C GLN A 806 37.73 34.66 -2.84
N GLN A 807 37.78 34.64 -4.17
CA GLN A 807 39.01 34.98 -4.91
C GLN A 807 39.37 36.47 -4.78
N GLN A 808 38.38 37.37 -4.73
CA GLN A 808 38.62 38.78 -4.41
C GLN A 808 39.06 38.98 -2.95
N GLY A 809 38.50 38.23 -2.00
CA GLY A 809 38.92 38.27 -0.60
C GLY A 809 40.34 37.73 -0.38
N LEU A 810 40.74 36.67 -1.09
CA LEU A 810 42.09 36.10 -1.05
C LEU A 810 43.15 37.02 -1.68
N ASN A 811 42.80 37.75 -2.75
CA ASN A 811 43.70 38.73 -3.38
C ASN A 811 43.87 40.03 -2.58
N ILE A 812 43.02 40.28 -1.57
CA ILE A 812 43.18 41.43 -0.65
C ILE A 812 44.05 41.05 0.56
N GLN A 813 44.26 39.75 0.82
CA GLN A 813 45.12 39.25 1.90
C GLN A 813 46.56 38.90 1.48
N GLN A 814 46.85 38.88 0.17
CA GLN A 814 48.21 38.87 -0.39
C GLN A 814 48.65 40.30 -0.69
#